data_AF-A0AAW1KFR4-F1
#
_entry.id   AF-A0AAW1KFR4-F1
#
_cell.length_a   1.000
_cell.length_b   1.000
_cell.length_c   1.000
_cell.angle_alpha   90.00
_cell.angle_beta   90.00
_cell.angle_gamma   90.00
#
_symmetry.space_group_name_H-M   'P 1'
#
loop_
_entity.id
_entity.type
_entity.pdbx_description
1 polymer ?
#
loop_
_entity_poly.entity_id
_entity_poly.type
_entity_poly.pdbx_seq_one_letter_code
_entity_poly.pdbx_strand_id
1 'polypeptide(L)'
;MIVHNTGLRPTFVRGSTKSFIDVTISTNGIAPRIANWEVLEAETLTDHQYIQFEIEGLGARKDRFLETHTVDWEAYRETIEIMTIDERNLNHETCSKIIWQAYKNSIVNIAERNSKPYWWTDEIESKRKECNRNRRQIIRLRAQAGEETVVQTLSDTYRLGRKELGKLIKQSKKRCWEALCQELDNDIWGGAYKIILKRIHITPRALHRRKKENHRGHLPKICGEMIIFCLKYGFRMALSRRRLVLAIPAIIIPLYLLTSLDGVTFTEKIYDIDGITRDLLPNNQIWRDLSENETLSLSRLGQILYLNYTYPNIPNDKTYKILVWKYGSTIEKRHLFYFGKERHNPFEDCSVQNCILTYKDEELTTADIVLIHLHRTKGLSDLPPQQNRRKSQIWAFLTDESPFHTFLSPKIKLKEFNGIFNWSMTYKMNSDIPVPYGRVVRASSPDNFFVEKEFNKWRRTKRNDVLVAIMGSNCHAVNHRWNYVKELQKYINVDTYGHCGTLKCPGHFGSDCNKLNNYLFYLAFENSNCDDYLTEKLWWNAFHKNSIPIIMGPATKNLHKLLPHKSYISVDEFATPRDLATYILYLNRTETELIPYFAWKSQYAVLNEHGYFKSKSYHYCRVCEALNYNTKETKIYKDLESFWSKNNCYSAWDE
;
A
#
# COMPACT_ATOMS: atom_id res chain seq x y z
N MET A 1 34.87 -8.96 19.32
CA MET A 1 33.83 -8.49 20.26
C MET A 1 34.39 -8.63 21.66
N ILE A 2 34.26 -7.60 22.50
CA ILE A 2 34.82 -7.54 23.86
C ILE A 2 33.66 -7.43 24.85
N VAL A 3 33.70 -8.27 25.89
CA VAL A 3 32.70 -8.32 26.96
C VAL A 3 33.15 -7.41 28.11
N HIS A 4 32.23 -6.60 28.64
CA HIS A 4 32.50 -5.54 29.63
C HIS A 4 31.97 -5.80 31.03
N ASN A 5 31.40 -6.99 31.28
CA ASN A 5 30.91 -7.36 32.59
C ASN A 5 32.09 -7.50 33.58
N THR A 6 32.46 -6.41 34.25
CA THR A 6 33.62 -6.35 35.15
C THR A 6 33.26 -6.36 36.64
N GLY A 7 31.96 -6.37 36.99
CA GLY A 7 31.48 -6.38 38.37
C GLY A 7 31.11 -7.77 38.91
N LEU A 8 31.33 -8.00 40.21
CA LEU A 8 30.98 -9.26 40.91
C LEU A 8 29.50 -9.35 41.31
N ARG A 9 28.68 -8.39 40.88
CA ARG A 9 27.25 -8.33 41.24
C ARG A 9 26.40 -9.01 40.17
N PRO A 10 25.51 -9.94 40.54
CA PRO A 10 24.66 -10.64 39.58
C PRO A 10 23.69 -9.67 38.90
N THR A 11 23.53 -9.80 37.58
CA THR A 11 22.58 -9.00 36.79
C THR A 11 21.14 -9.51 36.95
N PHE A 12 20.97 -10.74 37.47
CA PHE A 12 19.68 -11.36 37.76
C PHE A 12 19.67 -11.98 39.16
N VAL A 13 18.63 -11.68 39.94
CA VAL A 13 18.45 -12.17 41.31
C VAL A 13 17.01 -12.58 41.53
N ARG A 14 16.80 -13.87 41.82
CA ARG A 14 15.49 -14.45 42.16
C ARG A 14 15.61 -15.25 43.45
N GLY A 15 15.25 -14.64 44.58
CA GLY A 15 15.37 -15.27 45.90
C GLY A 15 16.82 -15.51 46.30
N SER A 16 17.21 -16.77 46.53
CA SER A 16 18.59 -17.20 46.77
C SER A 16 19.39 -17.37 45.46
N THR A 17 18.72 -17.53 44.32
CA THR A 17 19.35 -17.73 43.02
C THR A 17 19.90 -16.42 42.46
N LYS A 18 21.18 -16.42 42.09
CA LYS A 18 21.90 -15.29 41.51
C LYS A 18 22.57 -15.74 40.21
N SER A 19 22.43 -14.98 39.13
CA SER A 19 23.08 -15.28 37.86
C SER A 19 23.48 -14.01 37.10
N PHE A 20 24.42 -14.17 36.17
CA PHE A 20 24.95 -13.12 35.29
C PHE A 20 24.49 -13.39 33.87
N ILE A 21 23.19 -13.28 33.63
CA ILE A 21 22.57 -13.61 32.33
C ILE A 21 22.59 -12.43 31.35
N ASP A 22 22.80 -11.21 31.84
CA ASP A 22 22.81 -10.00 31.02
C ASP A 22 24.26 -9.62 30.70
N VAL A 23 24.63 -9.65 29.41
CA VAL A 23 26.01 -9.43 28.94
C VAL A 23 26.11 -8.11 28.18
N THR A 24 27.10 -7.28 28.52
CA THR A 24 27.45 -6.05 27.80
C THR A 24 28.62 -6.34 26.85
N ILE A 25 28.41 -6.20 25.54
CA ILE A 25 29.39 -6.54 24.49
C ILE A 25 29.61 -5.35 23.57
N SER A 26 30.85 -5.14 23.13
CA SER A 26 31.21 -4.08 22.16
C SER A 26 32.19 -4.56 21.09
N THR A 27 32.42 -3.73 20.07
CA THR A 27 33.49 -3.92 19.08
C THR A 27 34.84 -3.45 19.63
N ASN A 28 35.94 -3.91 19.03
CA ASN A 28 37.29 -3.58 19.49
C ASN A 28 37.59 -2.07 19.48
N GLY A 29 36.90 -1.29 18.65
CA GLY A 29 37.08 0.17 18.58
C GLY A 29 36.45 0.94 19.74
N ILE A 30 35.35 0.44 20.32
CA ILE A 30 34.63 1.11 21.42
C ILE A 30 35.06 0.55 22.78
N ALA A 31 35.56 -0.68 22.82
CA ALA A 31 35.91 -1.33 24.08
C ALA A 31 36.86 -0.54 25.00
N PRO A 32 37.92 0.13 24.52
CA PRO A 32 38.81 0.91 25.38
C PRO A 32 38.14 2.15 25.99
N ARG A 33 36.94 2.51 25.50
CA ARG A 33 36.20 3.70 25.92
C ARG A 33 35.11 3.38 26.93
N ILE A 34 34.70 2.12 27.10
CA ILE A 34 33.69 1.78 28.09
C ILE A 34 34.34 1.72 29.48
N ALA A 35 33.88 2.57 30.40
CA ALA A 35 34.36 2.70 31.76
C ALA A 35 33.20 2.59 32.77
N ASN A 36 33.51 2.51 34.06
CA ASN A 36 32.53 2.59 35.15
C ASN A 36 31.33 1.63 35.02
N TRP A 37 31.58 0.42 34.50
CA TRP A 37 30.54 -0.62 34.41
C TRP A 37 30.18 -1.15 35.79
N GLU A 38 28.91 -1.02 36.18
CA GLU A 38 28.38 -1.54 37.43
C GLU A 38 26.92 -1.97 37.35
N VAL A 39 26.52 -2.82 38.30
CA VAL A 39 25.11 -3.20 38.52
C VAL A 39 24.54 -2.35 39.66
N LEU A 40 23.50 -1.58 39.35
CA LEU A 40 22.89 -0.63 40.28
C LEU A 40 21.99 -1.30 41.32
N GLU A 41 22.08 -0.81 42.55
CA GLU A 41 21.22 -1.23 43.66
C GLU A 41 19.91 -0.43 43.69
N ALA A 42 19.10 -0.57 42.65
CA ALA A 42 17.78 0.05 42.56
C ALA A 42 16.69 -1.02 42.42
N GLU A 43 15.60 -0.86 43.16
CA GLU A 43 14.40 -1.69 42.98
C GLU A 43 13.83 -1.48 41.56
N THR A 44 13.82 -2.56 40.78
CA THR A 44 13.34 -2.61 39.38
C THR A 44 11.94 -3.21 39.25
N LEU A 45 11.40 -3.80 40.32
CA LEU A 45 10.20 -4.64 40.33
C LEU A 45 10.30 -5.89 39.43
N THR A 46 11.46 -6.18 38.87
CA THR A 46 11.75 -7.41 38.10
C THR A 46 12.88 -8.20 38.79
N ASP A 47 13.18 -9.38 38.27
CA ASP A 47 14.32 -10.17 38.75
C ASP A 47 15.65 -9.70 38.13
N HIS A 48 15.61 -8.81 37.12
CA HIS A 48 16.78 -8.20 36.50
C HIS A 48 17.19 -6.90 37.23
N GLN A 49 18.49 -6.67 37.29
CA GLN A 49 19.11 -5.47 37.85
C GLN A 49 19.49 -4.49 36.73
N TYR A 50 19.53 -3.20 37.05
CA TYR A 50 20.03 -2.21 36.09
C TYR A 50 21.55 -2.29 35.96
N ILE A 51 22.04 -2.16 34.74
CA ILE A 51 23.45 -2.07 34.41
C ILE A 51 23.73 -0.61 33.98
N GLN A 52 24.77 -0.01 34.55
CA GLN A 52 25.27 1.31 34.19
C GLN A 52 26.71 1.18 33.73
N PHE A 53 27.11 1.96 32.72
CA PHE A 53 28.50 2.16 32.32
C PHE A 53 28.63 3.51 31.61
N GLU A 54 29.83 4.04 31.56
CA GLU A 54 30.18 5.29 30.91
C GLU A 54 31.00 5.03 29.65
N ILE A 55 31.01 5.97 28.72
CA ILE A 55 31.84 5.90 27.51
C ILE A 55 32.75 7.13 27.47
N GLU A 56 34.02 6.94 27.85
CA GLU A 56 35.06 7.97 27.91
C GLU A 56 35.60 8.34 26.51
N GLY A 57 36.11 9.56 26.35
CA GLY A 57 36.81 9.97 25.13
C GLY A 57 35.92 10.35 23.95
N LEU A 58 34.60 10.43 24.12
CA LEU A 58 33.80 11.37 23.34
C LEU A 58 34.06 12.76 23.92
N GLY A 59 35.17 13.37 23.53
CA GLY A 59 35.34 14.82 23.71
C GLY A 59 34.05 15.48 23.26
N ALA A 60 33.55 16.43 24.06
CA ALA A 60 32.26 17.06 23.90
C ALA A 60 32.14 17.84 22.59
N ARG A 61 32.13 17.14 21.45
CA ARG A 61 31.25 17.51 20.37
C ARG A 61 29.87 17.22 20.94
N LYS A 62 29.25 18.26 21.50
CA LYS A 62 27.80 18.40 21.38
C LYS A 62 27.47 18.53 19.89
N ASP A 63 27.85 17.54 19.07
CA ASP A 63 26.94 17.11 18.03
C ASP A 63 25.82 16.48 18.85
N ARG A 64 24.92 17.35 19.31
CA ARG A 64 23.59 16.95 19.67
C ARG A 64 23.13 16.16 18.46
N PHE A 65 23.26 14.84 18.49
CA PHE A 65 22.30 13.99 17.84
C PHE A 65 21.00 14.21 18.61
N LEU A 66 20.42 15.40 18.38
CA LEU A 66 19.05 15.70 18.66
C LEU A 66 18.30 14.82 17.67
N GLU A 67 17.91 13.66 18.17
CA GLU A 67 16.68 12.97 17.83
C GLU A 67 15.92 13.64 16.67
N THR A 68 16.04 13.08 15.46
CA THR A 68 15.51 13.62 14.19
C THR A 68 14.00 13.86 14.21
N HIS A 69 13.29 13.34 15.21
CA HIS A 69 11.90 13.61 15.51
C HIS A 69 11.62 14.95 16.22
N THR A 70 12.66 15.71 16.58
CA THR A 70 12.55 17.07 17.17
C THR A 70 12.73 18.19 16.14
N VAL A 71 13.02 17.82 14.89
CA VAL A 71 13.29 18.72 13.76
C VAL A 71 11.98 18.98 13.01
N ASP A 72 11.59 20.24 12.91
CA ASP A 72 10.53 20.67 12.00
C ASP A 72 11.07 20.67 10.56
N TRP A 73 10.88 19.55 9.87
CA TRP A 73 11.41 19.34 8.51
C TRP A 73 10.85 20.30 7.46
N GLU A 74 9.71 20.94 7.73
CA GLU A 74 9.13 21.96 6.85
C GLU A 74 9.84 23.30 7.03
N ALA A 75 10.05 23.72 8.29
CA ALA A 75 10.85 24.91 8.60
C ALA A 75 12.33 24.75 8.17
N TYR A 76 12.86 23.53 8.25
CA TYR A 76 14.18 23.19 7.73
C TYR A 76 14.27 23.44 6.22
N ARG A 77 13.31 22.92 5.45
CA ARG A 77 13.27 23.07 3.98
C ARG A 77 13.07 24.52 3.56
N GLU A 78 12.14 25.26 4.17
CA GLU A 78 11.96 26.69 3.90
C GLU A 78 13.24 27.49 4.18
N THR A 79 13.96 27.18 5.26
CA THR A 79 15.21 27.88 5.57
C THR A 79 16.31 27.58 4.55
N ILE A 80 16.43 26.33 4.08
CA ILE A 80 17.35 25.97 3.00
C ILE A 80 17.01 26.75 1.72
N GLU A 81 15.74 26.76 1.31
CA GLU A 81 15.30 27.46 0.11
C GLU A 81 15.57 28.97 0.20
N ILE A 82 15.19 29.62 1.31
CA ILE A 82 15.45 31.05 1.54
C ILE A 82 16.95 31.36 1.49
N MET A 83 17.78 30.54 2.12
CA MET A 83 19.22 30.79 2.21
C MET A 83 19.99 30.40 0.95
N THR A 84 19.36 29.74 -0.03
CA THR A 84 19.98 29.33 -1.30
C THR A 84 19.46 30.10 -2.52
N ILE A 85 18.44 30.94 -2.36
CA ILE A 85 17.77 31.67 -3.46
C ILE A 85 18.70 32.61 -4.25
N ASP A 86 19.73 33.19 -3.63
CA ASP A 86 20.63 34.17 -4.27
C ASP A 86 22.10 33.74 -4.43
N GLU A 87 22.48 32.53 -4.02
CA GLU A 87 23.88 32.08 -4.12
C GLU A 87 24.17 31.33 -5.43
N ARG A 88 24.77 32.02 -6.41
CA ARG A 88 25.13 31.43 -7.71
C ARG A 88 26.33 30.48 -7.69
N ASN A 89 27.09 30.41 -6.59
CA ASN A 89 28.25 29.51 -6.45
C ASN A 89 28.36 28.98 -5.02
N LEU A 90 27.61 27.92 -4.74
CA LEU A 90 27.64 27.22 -3.46
C LEU A 90 28.85 26.26 -3.41
N ASN A 91 29.80 26.52 -2.51
CA ASN A 91 30.91 25.61 -2.21
C ASN A 91 30.60 24.71 -0.99
N HIS A 92 31.37 23.65 -0.78
CA HIS A 92 31.11 22.67 0.27
C HIS A 92 31.06 23.29 1.69
N GLU A 93 31.81 24.35 1.93
CA GLU A 93 31.87 25.03 3.23
C GLU A 93 30.61 25.88 3.45
N THR A 94 30.15 26.59 2.41
CA THR A 94 28.91 27.37 2.46
C THR A 94 27.68 26.49 2.56
N CYS A 95 27.62 25.39 1.79
CA CYS A 95 26.57 24.37 1.92
C CYS A 95 26.51 23.80 3.34
N SER A 96 27.66 23.46 3.92
CA SER A 96 27.71 22.95 5.29
C SER A 96 27.21 23.96 6.30
N LYS A 97 27.52 25.25 6.12
CA LYS A 97 27.02 26.34 6.98
C LYS A 97 25.51 26.53 6.85
N ILE A 98 24.98 26.54 5.62
CA ILE A 98 23.54 26.68 5.34
C ILE A 98 22.75 25.49 5.91
N ILE A 99 23.23 24.26 5.69
CA ILE A 99 22.64 23.04 6.23
C ILE A 99 22.62 23.07 7.75
N TRP A 100 23.73 23.46 8.38
CA TRP A 100 23.78 23.60 9.83
C TRP A 100 22.78 24.66 10.27
N GLN A 101 22.79 25.85 9.69
CA GLN A 101 21.92 26.95 10.11
C GLN A 101 20.43 26.63 9.97
N ALA A 102 20.02 26.00 8.86
CA ALA A 102 18.67 25.50 8.66
C ALA A 102 18.30 24.44 9.71
N TYR A 103 19.22 23.52 10.01
CA TYR A 103 19.04 22.52 11.06
C TYR A 103 18.83 23.18 12.44
N LYS A 104 19.63 24.19 12.78
CA LYS A 104 19.53 24.95 14.04
C LYS A 104 18.18 25.65 14.20
N ASN A 105 17.72 26.30 13.13
CA ASN A 105 16.46 27.05 13.12
C ASN A 105 15.23 26.14 13.17
N SER A 106 15.38 24.88 12.75
CA SER A 106 14.31 23.87 12.73
C SER A 106 14.18 23.05 14.02
N ILE A 107 15.06 23.23 15.01
CA ILE A 107 14.99 22.50 16.29
C ILE A 107 13.96 23.14 17.23
N VAL A 108 12.97 22.36 17.65
CA VAL A 108 12.04 22.75 18.72
C VAL A 108 12.72 22.51 20.07
N ASN A 109 13.11 23.58 20.79
CA ASN A 109 13.74 23.45 22.11
C ASN A 109 12.78 22.77 23.12
N ILE A 110 13.04 21.50 23.45
CA ILE A 110 12.46 20.85 24.63
C ILE A 110 13.38 21.18 25.81
N ALA A 111 12.86 21.95 26.77
CA ALA A 111 13.55 22.12 28.05
C ALA A 111 13.70 20.75 28.72
N GLU A 112 14.94 20.39 29.05
CA GLU A 112 15.21 19.24 29.92
C GLU A 112 14.53 19.49 31.27
N ARG A 113 13.47 18.73 31.54
CA ARG A 113 12.97 18.55 32.89
C ARG A 113 13.11 17.08 33.22
N ASN A 114 14.02 16.78 34.15
CA ASN A 114 13.94 15.58 34.98
C ASN A 114 12.67 15.64 35.84
N SER A 115 11.49 15.65 35.21
CA SER A 115 10.23 15.55 35.93
C SER A 115 9.95 14.08 36.16
N LYS A 116 9.74 13.72 37.43
CA LYS A 116 9.19 12.42 37.80
C LYS A 116 7.97 12.09 36.91
N PRO A 117 7.74 10.82 36.54
CA PRO A 117 6.61 10.44 35.69
C PRO A 117 5.29 11.00 36.24
N TYR A 118 4.31 11.28 35.37
CA TYR A 118 3.04 11.90 35.77
C TYR A 118 2.25 11.11 36.84
N TRP A 119 2.51 9.81 36.98
CA TRP A 119 1.89 8.92 37.97
C TRP A 119 2.74 8.74 39.23
N TRP A 120 3.87 9.43 39.35
CA TRP A 120 4.79 9.29 40.46
C TRP A 120 4.38 10.20 41.61
N THR A 121 4.11 9.62 42.77
CA THR A 121 3.68 10.33 43.98
C THR A 121 4.76 10.24 45.06
N ASP A 122 4.72 11.14 46.05
CA ASP A 122 5.65 11.08 47.19
C ASP A 122 5.44 9.81 48.04
N GLU A 123 4.23 9.24 48.03
CA GLU A 123 3.93 7.96 48.65
C GLU A 123 4.66 6.79 47.95
N ILE A 124 4.64 6.76 46.60
CA ILE A 124 5.39 5.78 45.80
C ILE A 124 6.90 5.95 46.02
N GLU A 125 7.38 7.19 46.03
CA GLU A 125 8.80 7.49 46.29
C GLU A 125 9.22 7.03 47.69
N SER A 126 8.41 7.33 48.71
CA SER A 126 8.67 6.92 50.09
C SER A 126 8.70 5.40 50.23
N LYS A 127 7.71 4.70 49.64
CA LYS A 127 7.66 3.24 49.67
C LYS A 127 8.80 2.59 48.90
N ARG A 128 9.23 3.18 47.79
CA ARG A 128 10.43 2.74 47.05
C ARG A 128 11.70 2.92 47.86
N LYS A 129 11.86 4.05 48.57
CA LYS A 129 12.99 4.28 49.49
C LYS A 129 12.99 3.26 50.62
N GLU A 130 11.84 2.95 51.20
CA GLU A 130 11.70 1.90 52.23
C GLU A 130 12.12 0.52 51.70
N CYS A 131 11.65 0.13 50.51
CA CYS A 131 12.05 -1.12 49.87
C CYS A 131 13.57 -1.18 49.62
N ASN A 132 14.16 -0.08 49.11
CA ASN A 132 15.60 0.02 48.89
C ASN A 132 16.40 -0.10 50.20
N ARG A 133 15.93 0.53 51.29
CA ARG A 133 16.56 0.43 52.63
C ARG A 133 16.53 -0.99 53.15
N ASN A 134 15.35 -1.64 53.14
CA ASN A 134 15.20 -3.02 53.61
C ASN A 134 16.06 -3.99 52.79
N ARG A 135 16.10 -3.81 51.46
CA ARG A 135 16.98 -4.58 50.56
C ARG A 135 18.46 -4.41 50.92
N ARG A 136 18.93 -3.18 51.16
CA ARG A 136 20.32 -2.92 51.58
C ARG A 136 20.63 -3.55 52.93
N GLN A 137 19.70 -3.52 53.87
CA GLN A 137 19.87 -4.11 55.20
C GLN A 137 19.93 -5.65 55.13
N ILE A 138 19.09 -6.30 54.31
CA ILE A 138 19.16 -7.74 54.04
C ILE A 138 20.52 -8.12 53.43
N ILE A 139 21.01 -7.34 52.46
CA ILE A 139 22.32 -7.57 51.83
C ILE A 139 23.44 -7.49 52.86
N ARG A 140 23.42 -6.48 53.74
CA ARG A 140 24.45 -6.31 54.79
C ARG A 140 24.41 -7.42 55.84
N LEU A 141 23.22 -7.78 56.35
CA LEU A 141 23.07 -8.83 57.36
C LEU A 141 23.52 -10.20 56.81
N ARG A 142 23.19 -10.52 55.56
CA ARG A 142 23.67 -11.75 54.90
C ARG A 142 25.18 -11.76 54.67
N ALA A 143 25.80 -10.60 54.44
CA ALA A 143 27.25 -10.49 54.30
C ALA A 143 27.99 -10.64 55.64
N GLN A 144 27.34 -10.34 56.77
CA GLN A 144 27.91 -10.40 58.12
C GLN A 144 27.57 -11.70 58.88
N ALA A 145 27.03 -12.72 58.20
CA ALA A 145 26.53 -13.95 58.81
C ALA A 145 25.54 -13.69 59.97
N GLY A 146 24.65 -12.71 59.79
CA GLY A 146 23.63 -12.35 60.78
C GLY A 146 22.60 -13.46 61.01
N GLU A 147 21.92 -13.41 62.14
CA GLU A 147 20.95 -14.43 62.58
C GLU A 147 19.86 -14.68 61.52
N GLU A 148 19.71 -15.96 61.11
CA GLU A 148 18.84 -16.40 60.01
C GLU A 148 17.38 -15.96 60.23
N THR A 149 16.92 -15.98 61.48
CA THR A 149 15.59 -15.55 61.92
C THR A 149 15.34 -14.08 61.58
N VAL A 150 16.31 -13.20 61.88
CA VAL A 150 16.26 -11.76 61.61
C VAL A 150 16.29 -11.49 60.11
N VAL A 151 17.13 -12.21 59.36
CA VAL A 151 17.21 -12.11 57.89
C VAL A 151 15.89 -12.52 57.25
N GLN A 152 15.24 -13.58 57.76
CA GLN A 152 13.96 -14.07 57.25
C GLN A 152 12.83 -13.07 57.54
N THR A 153 12.73 -12.55 58.76
CA THR A 153 11.75 -11.52 59.12
C THR A 153 11.88 -10.28 58.24
N LEU A 154 13.10 -9.75 58.05
CA LEU A 154 13.33 -8.60 57.17
C LEU A 154 13.01 -8.92 55.70
N SER A 155 13.29 -10.14 55.24
CA SER A 155 12.99 -10.59 53.88
C SER A 155 11.48 -10.61 53.63
N ASP A 156 10.68 -11.04 54.62
CA ASP A 156 9.23 -11.00 54.55
C ASP A 156 8.69 -9.56 54.57
N THR A 157 9.26 -8.68 55.41
CA THR A 157 8.93 -7.24 55.39
C THR A 157 9.23 -6.59 54.04
N TYR A 158 10.38 -6.89 53.44
CA TYR A 158 10.74 -6.39 52.10
C TYR A 158 9.79 -6.93 51.03
N ARG A 159 9.43 -8.22 51.06
CA ARG A 159 8.49 -8.84 50.12
C ARG A 159 7.10 -8.19 50.18
N LEU A 160 6.59 -7.95 51.39
CA LEU A 160 5.32 -7.24 51.60
C LEU A 160 5.42 -5.79 51.13
N GLY A 161 6.52 -5.09 51.44
CA GLY A 161 6.79 -3.74 50.99
C GLY A 161 6.81 -3.60 49.46
N ARG A 162 7.44 -4.54 48.76
CA ARG A 162 7.48 -4.58 47.29
C ARG A 162 6.10 -4.82 46.67
N LYS A 163 5.28 -5.69 47.28
CA LYS A 163 3.90 -5.93 46.85
C LYS A 163 3.06 -4.66 47.00
N GLU A 164 3.21 -3.95 48.11
CA GLU A 164 2.50 -2.69 48.35
C GLU A 164 2.98 -1.57 47.41
N LEU A 165 4.28 -1.46 47.14
CA LEU A 165 4.83 -0.52 46.14
C LEU A 165 4.20 -0.76 44.76
N GLY A 166 4.10 -2.02 44.32
CA GLY A 166 3.43 -2.37 43.06
C GLY A 166 1.95 -2.00 43.04
N LYS A 167 1.25 -2.15 44.18
CA LYS A 167 -0.15 -1.76 44.34
C LYS A 167 -0.33 -0.24 44.27
N LEU A 168 0.51 0.54 44.96
CA LEU A 168 0.50 2.00 44.93
C LEU A 168 0.73 2.54 43.51
N ILE A 169 1.70 1.96 42.77
CA ILE A 169 1.94 2.35 41.37
C ILE A 169 0.71 2.06 40.50
N LYS A 170 0.09 0.88 40.66
CA LYS A 170 -1.10 0.50 39.89
C LYS A 170 -2.29 1.40 40.21
N GLN A 171 -2.49 1.75 41.48
CA GLN A 171 -3.54 2.65 41.94
C GLN A 171 -3.32 4.09 41.44
N SER A 172 -2.09 4.61 41.53
CA SER A 172 -1.75 5.94 41.02
C SER A 172 -1.97 6.04 39.52
N LYS A 173 -1.46 5.07 38.74
CA LYS A 173 -1.70 5.01 37.29
C LYS A 173 -3.19 4.95 36.94
N LYS A 174 -3.97 4.17 37.70
CA LYS A 174 -5.43 4.10 37.53
C LYS A 174 -6.10 5.44 37.82
N ARG A 175 -5.73 6.10 38.93
CA ARG A 175 -6.26 7.41 39.31
C ARG A 175 -5.94 8.48 38.27
N CYS A 176 -4.70 8.55 37.79
CA CYS A 176 -4.31 9.48 36.73
C CYS A 176 -5.05 9.21 35.41
N TRP A 177 -5.31 7.95 35.09
CA TRP A 177 -6.12 7.58 33.93
C TRP A 177 -7.58 8.01 34.09
N GLU A 178 -8.19 7.74 35.25
CA GLU A 178 -9.56 8.14 35.57
C GLU A 178 -9.72 9.67 35.54
N ALA A 179 -8.75 10.41 36.08
CA ALA A 179 -8.72 11.87 36.04
C ALA A 179 -8.62 12.40 34.59
N LEU A 180 -7.79 11.77 33.74
CA LEU A 180 -7.68 12.12 32.33
C LEU A 180 -8.99 11.86 31.57
N CYS A 181 -9.70 10.76 31.88
CA CYS A 181 -11.02 10.48 31.32
C CYS A 181 -12.08 11.48 31.78
N GLN A 182 -12.04 11.93 33.04
CA GLN A 182 -12.94 12.97 33.54
C GLN A 182 -12.65 14.34 32.94
N GLU A 183 -11.39 14.66 32.67
CA GLU A 183 -11.02 15.89 31.95
C GLU A 183 -11.63 15.90 30.53
N LEU A 184 -11.61 14.78 29.82
CA LEU A 184 -12.24 14.62 28.50
C LEU A 184 -13.75 14.92 28.48
N ASP A 185 -14.45 14.62 29.57
CA ASP A 185 -15.88 14.90 29.69
C ASP A 185 -16.16 16.42 29.86
N ASN A 186 -15.19 17.19 30.33
CA ASN A 186 -15.34 18.63 30.61
C ASN A 186 -14.66 19.55 29.57
N ASP A 187 -13.50 19.15 29.04
CA ASP A 187 -12.77 19.84 27.98
C ASP A 187 -12.22 18.83 26.96
N ILE A 188 -13.00 18.65 25.89
CA ILE A 188 -12.71 17.77 24.76
C ILE A 188 -11.42 18.15 23.99
N TRP A 189 -10.90 19.38 24.16
CA TRP A 189 -9.66 19.85 23.52
C TRP A 189 -8.49 20.02 24.52
N GLY A 190 -8.69 19.54 25.76
CA GLY A 190 -7.77 19.69 26.89
C GLY A 190 -6.53 18.79 26.84
N GLY A 191 -6.07 18.35 28.01
CA GLY A 191 -4.83 17.58 28.18
C GLY A 191 -4.81 16.27 27.40
N ALA A 192 -5.92 15.51 27.38
CA ALA A 192 -6.00 14.23 26.69
C ALA A 192 -5.86 14.36 25.16
N TYR A 193 -6.52 15.36 24.56
CA TYR A 193 -6.43 15.66 23.13
C TYR A 193 -5.00 16.03 22.73
N LYS A 194 -4.33 16.88 23.54
CA LYS A 194 -2.95 17.30 23.32
C LYS A 194 -1.95 16.15 23.45
N ILE A 195 -2.17 15.22 24.39
CA ILE A 195 -1.33 14.02 24.56
C ILE A 195 -1.42 13.11 23.33
N ILE A 196 -2.62 12.95 22.77
CA ILE A 196 -2.86 12.14 21.57
C ILE A 196 -2.19 12.80 20.35
N LEU A 197 -2.42 14.09 20.10
CA LEU A 197 -1.81 14.78 18.96
C LEU A 197 -0.27 14.81 19.01
N LYS A 198 0.33 14.96 20.20
CA LYS A 198 1.79 14.90 20.37
C LYS A 198 2.37 13.53 19.99
N ARG A 199 1.61 12.45 20.15
CA ARG A 199 2.04 11.08 19.77
C ARG A 199 1.84 10.76 18.29
N ILE A 200 1.03 11.54 17.57
CA ILE A 200 0.73 11.34 16.15
C ILE A 200 1.53 12.33 15.26
N HIS A 201 2.47 13.10 15.84
CA HIS A 201 3.32 14.09 15.13
C HIS A 201 2.56 15.09 14.25
N ILE A 202 1.37 15.53 14.67
CA ILE A 202 0.67 16.66 14.02
C ILE A 202 1.07 17.95 14.74
N THR A 203 1.86 18.82 14.08
CA THR A 203 2.31 20.09 14.67
C THR A 203 1.14 21.08 14.84
N PRO A 204 1.03 21.77 15.99
CA PRO A 204 -0.06 22.75 16.23
C PRO A 204 -0.10 23.97 15.29
N ARG A 205 0.97 24.21 14.52
CA ARG A 205 1.03 25.32 13.54
C ARG A 205 0.18 25.08 12.28
N ALA A 206 -0.08 23.81 11.93
CA ALA A 206 -1.01 23.46 10.83
C ALA A 206 -2.46 23.88 11.12
N LEU A 207 -2.81 24.12 12.39
CA LEU A 207 -4.13 24.62 12.81
C LEU A 207 -4.20 26.15 12.94
N HIS A 208 -3.08 26.86 13.06
CA HIS A 208 -3.09 28.33 13.13
C HIS A 208 -3.16 28.99 11.75
N ARG A 209 -2.59 28.39 10.69
CA ARG A 209 -2.82 28.85 9.30
C ARG A 209 -4.27 28.59 8.83
N ARG A 210 -4.90 27.51 9.30
CA ARG A 210 -6.33 27.21 9.04
C ARG A 210 -7.32 27.99 9.89
N LYS A 211 -6.88 28.84 10.82
CA LYS A 211 -7.79 29.75 11.55
C LYS A 211 -8.16 31.00 10.76
N LYS A 212 -7.45 31.32 9.67
CA LYS A 212 -7.75 32.52 8.87
C LYS A 212 -8.65 32.29 7.67
N GLU A 213 -8.93 31.04 7.29
CA GLU A 213 -9.88 30.76 6.21
C GLU A 213 -10.82 29.63 6.64
N ASN A 214 -12.11 29.95 6.63
CA ASN A 214 -13.27 29.10 6.86
C ASN A 214 -13.69 28.80 8.31
N HIS A 215 -14.56 29.69 8.81
CA HIS A 215 -15.66 29.34 9.69
C HIS A 215 -16.58 28.32 8.99
N ARG A 216 -16.49 27.03 9.35
CA ARG A 216 -17.58 26.04 9.40
C ARG A 216 -17.00 24.74 9.96
N GLY A 217 -17.04 24.61 11.28
CA GLY A 217 -16.54 23.44 11.99
C GLY A 217 -17.55 22.30 11.94
N HIS A 218 -17.17 21.13 11.40
CA HIS A 218 -17.85 19.85 11.66
C HIS A 218 -16.89 18.64 11.61
N LEU A 219 -15.75 18.72 10.90
CA LEU A 219 -14.76 17.63 10.84
C LEU A 219 -13.99 17.37 12.15
N PRO A 220 -13.62 18.38 12.96
CA PRO A 220 -12.93 18.15 14.23
C PRO A 220 -13.82 17.52 15.31
N LYS A 221 -15.14 17.73 15.26
CA LYS A 221 -16.12 17.18 16.22
C LYS A 221 -16.23 15.66 16.12
N ILE A 222 -16.28 15.11 14.90
CA ILE A 222 -16.46 13.67 14.65
C ILE A 222 -15.25 12.87 15.14
N CYS A 223 -14.03 13.36 14.92
CA CYS A 223 -12.82 12.71 15.45
C CYS A 223 -12.71 12.80 16.98
N GLY A 224 -13.18 13.90 17.58
CA GLY A 224 -13.25 14.06 19.04
C GLY A 224 -14.25 13.07 19.67
N GLU A 225 -15.45 12.96 19.12
CA GLU A 225 -16.52 12.09 19.62
C GLU A 225 -16.19 10.59 19.48
N MET A 226 -15.50 10.18 18.41
CA MET A 226 -15.00 8.80 18.26
C MET A 226 -13.94 8.42 19.31
N ILE A 227 -13.05 9.34 19.67
CA ILE A 227 -12.03 9.12 20.71
C ILE A 227 -12.68 9.06 22.10
N ILE A 228 -13.69 9.90 22.35
CA ILE A 228 -14.49 9.91 23.59
C ILE A 228 -15.27 8.60 23.76
N PHE A 229 -15.87 8.05 22.69
CA PHE A 229 -16.58 6.76 22.73
C PHE A 229 -15.66 5.59 23.12
N CYS A 230 -14.43 5.55 22.62
CA CYS A 230 -13.47 4.51 22.99
C CYS A 230 -12.99 4.60 24.45
N LEU A 231 -12.95 5.80 25.04
CA LEU A 231 -12.44 6.03 26.40
C LEU A 231 -13.53 5.90 27.47
N LYS A 232 -14.79 6.28 27.17
CA LYS A 232 -15.92 6.32 28.12
C LYS A 232 -16.54 4.94 28.40
N TYR A 233 -16.47 4.01 27.45
CA TYR A 233 -17.04 2.65 27.58
C TYR A 233 -16.02 1.58 28.01
N GLY A 234 -14.88 1.98 28.58
CA GLY A 234 -14.01 1.07 29.32
C GLY A 234 -13.26 0.04 28.47
N PHE A 235 -12.93 0.36 27.22
CA PHE A 235 -11.90 -0.40 26.51
C PHE A 235 -10.57 -0.17 27.22
N ARG A 236 -10.22 -1.08 28.14
CA ARG A 236 -8.85 -1.20 28.63
C ARG A 236 -7.97 -1.44 27.40
N MET A 237 -7.28 -0.41 26.93
CA MET A 237 -6.03 -0.57 26.16
C MET A 237 -4.98 -1.16 27.10
N ALA A 238 -5.18 -2.42 27.48
CA ALA A 238 -4.16 -3.23 28.11
C ALA A 238 -3.18 -3.60 26.99
N LEU A 239 -2.07 -2.88 26.98
CA LEU A 239 -0.83 -3.20 26.28
C LEU A 239 -0.42 -4.66 26.54
N SER A 240 -0.87 -5.58 25.70
CA SER A 240 -0.17 -6.83 25.42
C SER A 240 -0.56 -7.32 24.02
N ARG A 241 0.43 -7.73 23.24
CA ARG A 241 0.37 -8.05 21.80
C ARG A 241 -0.48 -9.29 21.42
N ARG A 242 -1.44 -9.73 22.24
CA ARG A 242 -2.29 -10.88 21.91
C ARG A 242 -3.72 -10.63 22.39
N ARG A 243 -4.66 -10.82 21.45
CA ARG A 243 -6.14 -10.74 21.56
C ARG A 243 -6.76 -9.40 21.15
N LEU A 244 -7.02 -9.28 19.85
CA LEU A 244 -7.89 -8.28 19.25
C LEU A 244 -8.80 -9.01 18.24
N VAL A 245 -9.74 -9.84 18.74
CA VAL A 245 -10.66 -10.62 17.87
C VAL A 245 -12.13 -10.57 18.29
N LEU A 246 -12.54 -9.98 19.43
CA LEU A 246 -13.96 -10.01 19.82
C LEU A 246 -14.46 -8.65 20.32
N ALA A 247 -14.78 -7.71 19.42
CA ALA A 247 -15.62 -6.54 19.74
C ALA A 247 -16.24 -5.82 18.52
N ILE A 248 -16.42 -6.50 17.38
CA ILE A 248 -17.03 -5.89 16.18
C ILE A 248 -18.59 -5.90 16.14
N PRO A 249 -19.35 -6.72 16.90
CA PRO A 249 -20.82 -6.69 16.77
C PRO A 249 -21.55 -5.52 17.48
N ALA A 250 -20.90 -4.71 18.31
CA ALA A 250 -21.59 -3.68 19.11
C ALA A 250 -21.53 -2.25 18.50
N ILE A 251 -20.87 -2.07 17.36
CA ILE A 251 -20.63 -0.76 16.74
C ILE A 251 -21.68 -0.41 15.65
N ILE A 252 -22.44 -1.39 15.14
CA ILE A 252 -23.30 -1.21 13.95
C ILE A 252 -24.76 -0.80 14.29
N ILE A 253 -25.24 -1.00 15.52
CA ILE A 253 -26.66 -0.77 15.84
C ILE A 253 -27.02 0.70 16.15
N PRO A 254 -26.16 1.56 16.76
CA PRO A 254 -26.55 2.96 17.01
C PRO A 254 -26.37 3.90 15.81
N LEU A 255 -25.50 3.56 14.84
CA LEU A 255 -25.21 4.39 13.66
C LEU A 255 -26.35 4.41 12.62
N TYR A 256 -27.28 3.44 12.70
CA TYR A 256 -28.46 3.38 11.82
C TYR A 256 -29.65 4.22 12.33
N LEU A 257 -29.60 4.71 13.58
CA LEU A 257 -30.70 5.48 14.19
C LEU A 257 -30.48 7.00 14.18
N LEU A 258 -29.30 7.49 13.80
CA LEU A 258 -28.98 8.93 13.75
C LEU A 258 -29.02 9.54 12.33
N THR A 259 -29.30 8.74 11.29
CA THR A 259 -29.43 9.25 9.91
C THR A 259 -30.88 9.58 9.50
N SER A 260 -31.83 9.64 10.43
CA SER A 260 -33.24 9.94 10.12
C SER A 260 -33.69 11.37 10.44
N LEU A 261 -32.83 12.25 10.96
CA LEU A 261 -33.19 13.64 11.25
C LEU A 261 -32.01 14.56 10.92
N ASP A 262 -32.01 15.07 9.68
CA ASP A 262 -31.84 16.49 9.36
C ASP A 262 -31.48 16.64 7.87
N GLY A 263 -32.50 16.99 7.09
CA GLY A 263 -32.34 17.37 5.70
C GLY A 263 -31.78 18.77 5.58
N VAL A 264 -30.53 18.89 5.12
CA VAL A 264 -30.02 20.10 4.46
C VAL A 264 -29.10 19.66 3.32
N THR A 265 -29.58 19.85 2.09
CA THR A 265 -28.83 19.66 0.85
C THR A 265 -27.90 20.86 0.61
N PHE A 266 -26.61 20.59 0.38
CA PHE A 266 -25.68 21.55 -0.25
C PHE A 266 -25.14 20.92 -1.54
N THR A 267 -25.64 21.40 -2.68
CA THR A 267 -25.10 21.12 -4.01
C THR A 267 -24.12 22.23 -4.37
N GLU A 268 -22.82 21.94 -4.37
CA GLU A 268 -21.84 22.82 -5.04
C GLU A 268 -21.91 22.56 -6.54
N LYS A 269 -22.56 23.47 -7.27
CA LYS A 269 -22.50 23.55 -8.72
C LYS A 269 -21.13 24.09 -9.13
N ILE A 270 -20.26 23.23 -9.65
CA ILE A 270 -19.09 23.64 -10.42
C ILE A 270 -19.59 24.03 -11.81
N TYR A 271 -19.43 25.30 -12.17
CA TYR A 271 -19.57 25.76 -13.56
C TYR A 271 -18.22 25.61 -14.25
N ASP A 272 -18.14 24.82 -15.33
CA ASP A 272 -17.30 25.18 -16.46
C ASP A 272 -17.75 24.52 -17.78
N ILE A 273 -17.41 25.22 -18.87
CA ILE A 273 -17.81 25.19 -20.28
C ILE A 273 -18.20 23.79 -20.82
N ASP A 274 -19.48 23.66 -21.25
CA ASP A 274 -20.13 22.65 -22.12
C ASP A 274 -21.54 22.20 -21.64
N GLY A 275 -22.09 22.81 -20.59
CA GLY A 275 -23.54 22.74 -20.31
C GLY A 275 -24.10 21.35 -19.93
N ILE A 276 -23.26 20.39 -19.53
CA ILE A 276 -23.69 19.08 -19.00
C ILE A 276 -23.33 19.02 -17.52
N THR A 277 -24.34 18.97 -16.65
CA THR A 277 -24.18 18.78 -15.19
C THR A 277 -23.52 17.43 -14.89
N ARG A 278 -22.35 17.47 -14.23
CA ARG A 278 -21.60 16.32 -13.74
C ARG A 278 -22.05 16.00 -12.32
N ASP A 279 -23.01 15.09 -12.16
CA ASP A 279 -23.42 14.65 -10.83
C ASP A 279 -22.48 13.54 -10.31
N LEU A 280 -21.59 13.89 -9.39
CA LEU A 280 -20.87 12.91 -8.57
C LEU A 280 -21.88 12.26 -7.62
N LEU A 281 -22.16 10.96 -7.79
CA LEU A 281 -23.08 10.22 -6.92
C LEU A 281 -22.60 10.27 -5.45
N PRO A 282 -23.47 10.63 -4.49
CA PRO A 282 -23.11 10.66 -3.07
C PRO A 282 -23.09 9.22 -2.53
N ASN A 283 -21.88 8.71 -2.21
CA ASN A 283 -21.53 7.51 -1.39
C ASN A 283 -20.55 6.47 -2.01
N ASN A 284 -19.80 6.80 -3.06
CA ASN A 284 -18.66 5.97 -3.50
C ASN A 284 -17.34 6.72 -3.31
N GLN A 285 -16.69 6.48 -2.17
CA GLN A 285 -15.31 6.87 -1.95
C GLN A 285 -14.46 6.20 -3.05
N ILE A 286 -14.01 6.98 -4.04
CA ILE A 286 -13.12 6.53 -5.10
C ILE A 286 -11.84 6.07 -4.40
N TRP A 287 -11.57 4.77 -4.41
CA TRP A 287 -10.38 4.21 -3.77
C TRP A 287 -9.11 4.40 -4.62
N ARG A 288 -9.30 4.73 -5.90
CA ARG A 288 -8.22 5.01 -6.85
C ARG A 288 -7.74 6.43 -6.64
N ASP A 289 -6.53 6.56 -6.14
CA ASP A 289 -5.87 7.86 -5.87
C ASP A 289 -5.36 8.48 -7.18
N LEU A 290 -6.27 8.84 -8.08
CA LEU A 290 -5.92 9.52 -9.33
C LEU A 290 -5.74 11.01 -9.07
N SER A 291 -4.68 11.59 -9.64
CA SER A 291 -4.55 13.05 -9.72
C SER A 291 -5.67 13.66 -10.59
N GLU A 292 -5.88 14.97 -10.43
CA GLU A 292 -6.85 15.70 -11.26
C GLU A 292 -6.52 15.59 -12.76
N ASN A 293 -5.25 15.74 -13.12
CA ASN A 293 -4.78 15.58 -14.50
C ASN A 293 -5.02 14.17 -15.05
N GLU A 294 -4.79 13.14 -14.24
CA GLU A 294 -5.08 11.76 -14.66
C GLU A 294 -6.59 11.54 -14.86
N THR A 295 -7.41 12.08 -13.96
CA THR A 295 -8.88 12.03 -14.06
C THR A 295 -9.37 12.70 -15.33
N LEU A 296 -8.86 13.90 -15.65
CA LEU A 296 -9.19 14.65 -16.86
C LEU A 296 -8.69 13.97 -18.14
N SER A 297 -7.62 13.17 -18.06
CA SER A 297 -7.10 12.42 -19.21
C SER A 297 -7.95 11.20 -19.59
N LEU A 298 -8.85 10.75 -18.72
CA LEU A 298 -9.73 9.62 -19.01
C LEU A 298 -10.83 10.02 -20.01
N SER A 299 -11.08 9.14 -20.97
CA SER A 299 -12.29 9.22 -21.81
C SER A 299 -13.56 9.09 -20.95
N ARG A 300 -14.72 9.51 -21.47
CA ARG A 300 -16.00 9.31 -20.76
C ARG A 300 -16.23 7.84 -20.41
N LEU A 301 -15.91 6.93 -21.34
CA LEU A 301 -15.89 5.50 -21.04
C LEU A 301 -14.91 5.17 -19.90
N GLY A 302 -13.67 5.66 -19.94
CA GLY A 302 -12.72 5.47 -18.84
C GLY A 302 -13.25 5.94 -17.48
N GLN A 303 -13.92 7.10 -17.43
CA GLN A 303 -14.52 7.62 -16.21
C GLN A 303 -15.66 6.71 -15.70
N ILE A 304 -16.50 6.16 -16.59
CA ILE A 304 -17.50 5.14 -16.23
C ILE A 304 -16.81 3.91 -15.61
N LEU A 305 -15.74 3.41 -16.25
CA LEU A 305 -15.11 2.15 -15.86
C LEU A 305 -14.28 2.19 -14.59
N TYR A 306 -13.63 3.32 -14.33
CA TYR A 306 -12.66 3.43 -13.24
C TYR A 306 -13.15 4.30 -12.09
N LEU A 307 -14.06 5.24 -12.35
CA LEU A 307 -14.59 6.18 -11.37
C LEU A 307 -16.08 5.99 -11.07
N ASN A 308 -16.76 5.06 -11.75
CA ASN A 308 -18.20 4.83 -11.66
C ASN A 308 -19.02 6.11 -11.96
N TYR A 309 -18.52 6.96 -12.86
CA TYR A 309 -19.26 8.13 -13.29
C TYR A 309 -20.49 7.72 -14.08
N THR A 310 -21.60 8.41 -13.85
CA THR A 310 -22.82 8.26 -14.63
C THR A 310 -22.96 9.45 -15.57
N TYR A 311 -23.13 9.16 -16.86
CA TYR A 311 -23.52 10.18 -17.83
C TYR A 311 -24.99 10.00 -18.18
N PRO A 312 -25.74 11.09 -18.39
CA PRO A 312 -27.13 11.01 -18.82
C PRO A 312 -27.19 10.17 -20.11
N ASN A 313 -28.00 9.11 -20.05
CA ASN A 313 -28.25 8.27 -21.21
C ASN A 313 -29.14 9.05 -22.16
N ILE A 314 -28.55 9.70 -23.17
CA ILE A 314 -29.29 10.35 -24.23
C ILE A 314 -29.78 9.24 -25.16
N PRO A 315 -31.10 8.99 -25.27
CA PRO A 315 -31.62 7.98 -26.18
C PRO A 315 -31.07 8.23 -27.57
N ASN A 316 -30.40 7.22 -28.11
CA ASN A 316 -29.74 7.29 -29.40
C ASN A 316 -30.24 6.14 -30.27
N ASP A 317 -31.15 6.46 -31.18
CA ASP A 317 -31.77 5.51 -32.11
C ASP A 317 -30.79 5.04 -33.21
N LYS A 318 -29.57 5.58 -33.24
CA LYS A 318 -28.55 5.16 -34.19
C LYS A 318 -27.98 3.79 -33.81
N THR A 319 -28.08 2.85 -34.73
CA THR A 319 -27.29 1.61 -34.70
C THR A 319 -25.91 1.87 -35.30
N TYR A 320 -24.85 1.60 -34.53
CA TYR A 320 -23.48 1.78 -34.97
C TYR A 320 -22.91 0.53 -35.64
N LYS A 321 -22.17 0.70 -36.74
CA LYS A 321 -21.47 -0.39 -37.41
C LYS A 321 -19.97 -0.38 -37.07
N ILE A 322 -19.47 -1.49 -36.53
CA ILE A 322 -18.07 -1.72 -36.14
C ILE A 322 -17.42 -2.65 -37.16
N LEU A 323 -16.41 -2.16 -37.89
CA LEU A 323 -15.61 -2.97 -38.80
C LEU A 323 -14.27 -3.32 -38.15
N VAL A 324 -13.93 -4.61 -38.09
CA VAL A 324 -12.54 -5.04 -37.84
C VAL A 324 -11.84 -5.27 -39.17
N TRP A 325 -10.86 -4.43 -39.48
CA TRP A 325 -10.17 -4.45 -40.76
C TRP A 325 -9.24 -5.66 -40.88
N LYS A 326 -9.44 -6.49 -41.93
CA LYS A 326 -8.66 -7.68 -42.34
C LYS A 326 -8.52 -8.85 -41.36
N TYR A 327 -8.29 -8.58 -40.08
CA TYR A 327 -7.86 -9.58 -39.10
C TYR A 327 -8.98 -10.06 -38.17
N GLY A 328 -10.24 -9.72 -38.46
CA GLY A 328 -11.42 -10.06 -37.65
C GLY A 328 -11.54 -11.58 -37.38
N SER A 329 -11.49 -12.39 -38.43
CA SER A 329 -11.53 -13.87 -38.32
C SER A 329 -10.38 -14.46 -37.51
N THR A 330 -9.24 -13.77 -37.43
CA THR A 330 -8.09 -14.25 -36.65
C THR A 330 -8.29 -14.00 -35.15
N ILE A 331 -8.93 -12.88 -34.79
CA ILE A 331 -9.11 -12.48 -33.39
C ILE A 331 -10.47 -12.91 -32.81
N GLU A 332 -11.43 -13.31 -33.66
CA GLU A 332 -12.75 -13.79 -33.22
C GLU A 332 -12.65 -14.99 -32.28
N LYS A 333 -11.67 -15.88 -32.51
CA LYS A 333 -11.47 -17.06 -31.67
C LYS A 333 -11.27 -16.69 -30.21
N ARG A 334 -10.62 -15.56 -29.92
CA ARG A 334 -10.49 -15.04 -28.56
C ARG A 334 -11.71 -14.25 -28.13
N HIS A 335 -12.18 -13.32 -28.96
CA HIS A 335 -13.15 -12.30 -28.50
C HIS A 335 -14.62 -12.71 -28.58
N LEU A 336 -14.97 -13.65 -29.45
CA LEU A 336 -16.35 -14.14 -29.62
C LEU A 336 -16.52 -15.59 -29.19
N PHE A 337 -15.46 -16.39 -29.26
CA PHE A 337 -15.49 -17.81 -28.89
C PHE A 337 -14.83 -18.11 -27.55
N TYR A 338 -14.08 -17.16 -26.97
CA TYR A 338 -13.30 -17.36 -25.74
C TYR A 338 -12.41 -18.62 -25.81
N PHE A 339 -11.84 -18.90 -26.98
CA PHE A 339 -11.12 -20.13 -27.34
C PHE A 339 -11.93 -21.44 -27.29
N GLY A 340 -13.25 -21.36 -27.11
CA GLY A 340 -14.22 -22.45 -27.18
C GLY A 340 -14.78 -22.69 -28.58
N LYS A 341 -15.94 -23.35 -28.64
CA LYS A 341 -16.66 -23.70 -29.88
C LYS A 341 -17.92 -22.87 -30.10
N GLU A 342 -18.48 -22.31 -29.03
CA GLU A 342 -19.70 -21.51 -29.07
C GLU A 342 -19.36 -20.06 -29.39
N ARG A 343 -20.15 -19.44 -30.27
CA ARG A 343 -20.00 -18.04 -30.62
C ARG A 343 -20.96 -17.20 -29.78
N HIS A 344 -20.44 -16.33 -28.95
CA HIS A 344 -21.23 -15.46 -28.08
C HIS A 344 -21.57 -14.13 -28.75
N ASN A 345 -22.70 -13.54 -28.36
CA ASN A 345 -23.02 -12.16 -28.72
C ASN A 345 -22.14 -11.21 -27.88
N PRO A 346 -21.26 -10.39 -28.51
CA PRO A 346 -20.37 -9.54 -27.75
C PRO A 346 -21.07 -8.38 -27.02
N PHE A 347 -22.35 -8.12 -27.32
CA PHE A 347 -23.10 -6.97 -26.79
C PHE A 347 -24.10 -7.33 -25.67
N GLU A 348 -24.32 -8.62 -25.40
CA GLU A 348 -25.42 -9.10 -24.53
C GLU A 348 -25.41 -8.54 -23.10
N ASP A 349 -24.23 -8.40 -22.48
CA ASP A 349 -24.10 -7.83 -21.12
C ASP A 349 -23.44 -6.44 -21.12
N CYS A 350 -23.53 -5.71 -22.23
CA CYS A 350 -23.06 -4.33 -22.31
C CYS A 350 -24.13 -3.38 -21.81
N SER A 351 -23.72 -2.19 -21.34
CA SER A 351 -24.68 -1.14 -20.97
C SER A 351 -25.47 -0.59 -22.16
N VAL A 352 -24.99 -0.85 -23.39
CA VAL A 352 -25.63 -0.49 -24.66
C VAL A 352 -25.47 -1.62 -25.68
N GLN A 353 -26.50 -1.85 -26.50
CA GLN A 353 -26.57 -2.98 -27.44
C GLN A 353 -26.85 -2.57 -28.89
N ASN A 354 -26.86 -1.28 -29.19
CA ASN A 354 -27.14 -0.70 -30.51
C ASN A 354 -25.93 -0.74 -31.46
N CYS A 355 -25.23 -1.88 -31.54
CA CYS A 355 -24.06 -2.05 -32.41
C CYS A 355 -24.12 -3.33 -33.24
N ILE A 356 -23.57 -3.26 -34.45
CA ILE A 356 -23.40 -4.39 -35.37
C ILE A 356 -21.91 -4.57 -35.66
N LEU A 357 -21.40 -5.78 -35.45
CA LEU A 357 -20.03 -6.15 -35.76
C LEU A 357 -19.95 -6.77 -37.17
N THR A 358 -18.98 -6.32 -37.97
CA THR A 358 -18.66 -6.88 -39.28
C THR A 358 -17.17 -7.08 -39.47
N TYR A 359 -16.82 -8.10 -40.26
CA TYR A 359 -15.45 -8.39 -40.71
C TYR A 359 -15.33 -8.29 -42.25
N LYS A 360 -16.33 -7.69 -42.92
CA LYS A 360 -16.37 -7.53 -44.37
C LYS A 360 -15.71 -6.21 -44.76
N ASP A 361 -14.54 -6.28 -45.38
CA ASP A 361 -13.75 -5.10 -45.76
C ASP A 361 -14.52 -4.18 -46.74
N GLU A 362 -15.45 -4.72 -47.52
CA GLU A 362 -16.30 -3.95 -48.45
C GLU A 362 -17.23 -2.97 -47.72
N GLU A 363 -17.52 -3.22 -46.43
CA GLU A 363 -18.39 -2.36 -45.63
C GLU A 363 -17.64 -1.14 -45.04
N LEU A 364 -16.37 -0.93 -45.41
CA LEU A 364 -15.53 0.19 -44.98
C LEU A 364 -16.24 1.53 -45.07
N THR A 365 -16.91 1.83 -46.18
CA THR A 365 -17.57 3.15 -46.37
C THR A 365 -18.83 3.33 -45.52
N THR A 366 -19.40 2.26 -44.98
CA THR A 366 -20.62 2.29 -44.16
C THR A 366 -20.33 2.20 -42.66
N ALA A 367 -19.16 1.71 -42.26
CA ALA A 367 -18.76 1.55 -40.86
C ALA A 367 -18.63 2.90 -40.14
N ASP A 368 -19.11 2.99 -38.89
CA ASP A 368 -18.94 4.17 -38.04
C ASP A 368 -17.55 4.19 -37.39
N ILE A 369 -17.02 3.00 -37.08
CA ILE A 369 -15.67 2.82 -36.57
C ILE A 369 -14.96 1.68 -37.29
N VAL A 370 -13.67 1.88 -37.56
CA VAL A 370 -12.76 0.88 -38.15
C VAL A 370 -11.68 0.56 -37.13
N LEU A 371 -11.62 -0.70 -36.69
CA LEU A 371 -10.62 -1.20 -35.76
C LEU A 371 -9.44 -1.80 -36.54
N ILE A 372 -8.24 -1.29 -36.28
CA ILE A 372 -7.01 -1.66 -36.97
C ILE A 372 -6.06 -2.31 -35.96
N HIS A 373 -5.83 -3.61 -36.11
CA HIS A 373 -5.05 -4.40 -35.17
C HIS A 373 -3.53 -4.31 -35.43
N LEU A 374 -2.84 -3.40 -34.74
CA LEU A 374 -1.45 -3.02 -35.03
C LEU A 374 -0.47 -4.19 -35.00
N HIS A 375 -0.63 -5.12 -34.03
CA HIS A 375 0.28 -6.26 -33.91
C HIS A 375 0.33 -7.14 -35.15
N ARG A 376 -0.75 -7.17 -35.96
CA ARG A 376 -0.80 -7.91 -37.22
C ARG A 376 -0.59 -7.05 -38.45
N THR A 377 -0.68 -5.73 -38.32
CA THR A 377 -0.47 -4.79 -39.42
C THR A 377 0.96 -4.89 -39.96
N LYS A 378 1.09 -5.05 -41.28
CA LYS A 378 2.39 -5.24 -41.95
C LYS A 378 3.04 -3.93 -42.44
N GLY A 379 2.36 -2.81 -42.28
CA GLY A 379 2.80 -1.48 -42.71
C GLY A 379 1.62 -0.64 -43.20
N LEU A 380 1.91 0.55 -43.74
CA LEU A 380 0.89 1.49 -44.22
C LEU A 380 0.03 0.93 -45.37
N SER A 381 0.61 0.10 -46.24
CA SER A 381 -0.12 -0.56 -47.33
C SER A 381 -1.17 -1.57 -46.85
N ASP A 382 -1.10 -1.96 -45.57
CA ASP A 382 -2.05 -2.89 -44.97
C ASP A 382 -3.29 -2.18 -44.39
N LEU A 383 -3.25 -0.85 -44.27
CA LEU A 383 -4.37 -0.03 -43.77
C LEU A 383 -5.51 0.08 -44.79
N PRO A 384 -6.73 0.43 -44.35
CA PRO A 384 -7.79 0.77 -45.28
C PRO A 384 -7.40 1.95 -46.19
N PRO A 385 -7.91 2.01 -47.43
CA PRO A 385 -7.66 3.14 -48.32
C PRO A 385 -8.19 4.44 -47.72
N GLN A 386 -7.29 5.37 -47.39
CA GLN A 386 -7.64 6.62 -46.70
C GLN A 386 -8.56 7.53 -47.52
N GLN A 387 -8.48 7.47 -48.85
CA GLN A 387 -9.35 8.21 -49.76
C GLN A 387 -10.84 7.86 -49.59
N ASN A 388 -11.15 6.67 -49.06
CA ASN A 388 -12.52 6.21 -48.83
C ASN A 388 -13.02 6.55 -47.40
N ARG A 389 -12.20 7.21 -46.58
CA ARG A 389 -12.54 7.55 -45.20
C ARG A 389 -13.51 8.72 -45.15
N ARG A 390 -14.68 8.49 -44.56
CA ARG A 390 -15.65 9.55 -44.27
C ARG A 390 -15.14 10.44 -43.14
N LYS A 391 -15.44 11.75 -43.19
CA LYS A 391 -15.05 12.71 -42.14
C LYS A 391 -15.56 12.34 -40.74
N SER A 392 -16.73 11.71 -40.65
CA SER A 392 -17.34 11.26 -39.39
C SER A 392 -16.90 9.87 -38.94
N GLN A 393 -16.13 9.14 -39.76
CA GLN A 393 -15.70 7.78 -39.44
C GLN A 393 -14.50 7.79 -38.50
N ILE A 394 -14.61 7.03 -37.42
CA ILE A 394 -13.55 6.86 -36.43
C ILE A 394 -12.61 5.75 -36.88
N TRP A 395 -11.31 6.01 -36.93
CA TRP A 395 -10.30 4.96 -37.06
C TRP A 395 -9.62 4.77 -35.72
N ALA A 396 -9.69 3.56 -35.17
CA ALA A 396 -9.08 3.23 -33.90
C ALA A 396 -8.00 2.17 -34.07
N PHE A 397 -6.84 2.40 -33.47
CA PHE A 397 -5.81 1.36 -33.40
C PHE A 397 -6.06 0.47 -32.19
N LEU A 398 -5.94 -0.83 -32.39
CA LEU A 398 -6.09 -1.88 -31.39
C LEU A 398 -4.75 -2.57 -31.15
N THR A 399 -4.31 -2.59 -29.90
CA THR A 399 -3.20 -3.44 -29.44
C THR A 399 -3.37 -3.86 -27.98
N ASP A 400 -3.17 -5.14 -27.72
CA ASP A 400 -3.10 -5.70 -26.36
C ASP A 400 -1.65 -5.88 -25.88
N GLU A 401 -0.70 -5.79 -26.81
CA GLU A 401 0.73 -5.95 -26.53
C GLU A 401 1.32 -4.67 -25.94
N SER A 402 2.51 -4.77 -25.34
CA SER A 402 3.25 -3.61 -24.85
C SER A 402 3.80 -2.73 -26.00
N PRO A 403 4.25 -1.49 -25.73
CA PRO A 403 4.98 -0.67 -26.70
C PRO A 403 6.21 -1.35 -27.33
N PHE A 404 6.85 -2.30 -26.63
CA PHE A 404 7.96 -3.09 -27.19
C PHE A 404 7.50 -4.15 -28.20
N HIS A 405 6.25 -4.61 -28.10
CA HIS A 405 5.71 -5.72 -28.87
C HIS A 405 4.51 -5.32 -29.75
N THR A 406 4.35 -4.01 -30.00
CA THR A 406 3.23 -3.46 -30.78
C THR A 406 3.13 -4.00 -32.19
N PHE A 407 4.24 -4.39 -32.82
CA PHE A 407 4.28 -4.97 -34.17
C PHE A 407 5.04 -6.30 -34.16
N LEU A 408 4.60 -7.26 -34.97
CA LEU A 408 5.34 -8.51 -35.21
C LEU A 408 6.65 -8.30 -35.96
N SER A 409 6.73 -7.26 -36.80
CA SER A 409 7.93 -6.92 -37.56
C SER A 409 8.65 -5.74 -36.90
N PRO A 410 9.94 -5.86 -36.54
CA PRO A 410 10.70 -4.76 -35.94
C PRO A 410 11.00 -3.62 -36.93
N LYS A 411 10.74 -3.81 -38.22
CA LYS A 411 10.97 -2.80 -39.27
C LYS A 411 9.93 -1.68 -39.24
N ILE A 412 8.74 -1.95 -38.70
CA ILE A 412 7.62 -1.02 -38.68
C ILE A 412 7.79 -0.06 -37.50
N LYS A 413 7.76 1.23 -37.78
CA LYS A 413 7.85 2.27 -36.73
C LYS A 413 6.48 2.89 -36.48
N LEU A 414 6.15 3.12 -35.20
CA LEU A 414 4.85 3.66 -34.82
C LEU A 414 4.59 5.04 -35.45
N LYS A 415 5.62 5.89 -35.52
CA LYS A 415 5.55 7.21 -36.15
C LYS A 415 5.09 7.21 -37.61
N GLU A 416 5.22 6.10 -38.34
CA GLU A 416 4.71 5.99 -39.72
C GLU A 416 3.17 6.12 -39.76
N PHE A 417 2.50 5.83 -38.65
CA PHE A 417 1.04 5.88 -38.52
C PHE A 417 0.52 7.20 -37.91
N ASN A 418 1.39 8.19 -37.70
CA ASN A 418 1.01 9.49 -37.18
C ASN A 418 -0.05 10.17 -38.07
N GLY A 419 -1.04 10.81 -37.46
CA GLY A 419 -2.12 11.49 -38.17
C GLY A 419 -3.24 10.57 -38.69
N ILE A 420 -3.16 9.25 -38.45
CA ILE A 420 -4.14 8.30 -38.98
C ILE A 420 -5.30 8.07 -38.00
N PHE A 421 -5.00 7.81 -36.72
CA PHE A 421 -6.01 7.34 -35.78
C PHE A 421 -6.70 8.48 -35.02
N ASN A 422 -8.01 8.33 -34.81
CA ASN A 422 -8.77 9.19 -33.90
C ASN A 422 -8.70 8.65 -32.47
N TRP A 423 -8.89 7.34 -32.32
CA TRP A 423 -9.07 6.68 -31.02
C TRP A 423 -7.99 5.62 -30.78
N SER A 424 -7.57 5.50 -29.53
CA SER A 424 -6.74 4.41 -29.03
C SER A 424 -7.60 3.33 -28.36
N MET A 425 -7.30 2.06 -28.65
CA MET A 425 -7.92 0.90 -28.00
C MET A 425 -6.82 0.00 -27.45
N THR A 426 -6.49 0.18 -26.17
CA THR A 426 -5.38 -0.51 -25.48
C THR A 426 -5.72 -0.81 -24.02
N TYR A 427 -4.80 -1.46 -23.30
CA TYR A 427 -4.94 -1.72 -21.87
C TYR A 427 -4.85 -0.46 -20.98
N LYS A 428 -4.31 0.67 -21.47
CA LYS A 428 -4.11 1.89 -20.66
C LYS A 428 -5.44 2.48 -20.21
N MET A 429 -5.52 2.95 -18.97
CA MET A 429 -6.74 3.55 -18.41
C MET A 429 -7.21 4.76 -19.20
N ASN A 430 -6.27 5.57 -19.71
CA ASN A 430 -6.53 6.79 -20.47
C ASN A 430 -6.66 6.57 -21.99
N SER A 431 -6.87 5.32 -22.44
CA SER A 431 -7.25 5.07 -23.83
C SER A 431 -8.63 5.66 -24.14
N ASP A 432 -8.86 6.00 -25.41
CA ASP A 432 -10.22 6.40 -25.83
C ASP A 432 -11.20 5.21 -25.64
N ILE A 433 -10.75 3.99 -25.92
CA ILE A 433 -11.44 2.73 -25.62
C ILE A 433 -10.56 1.86 -24.68
N PRO A 434 -10.70 1.97 -23.35
CA PRO A 434 -9.92 1.16 -22.42
C PRO A 434 -10.35 -0.31 -22.44
N VAL A 435 -9.40 -1.21 -22.68
CA VAL A 435 -9.58 -2.67 -22.68
C VAL A 435 -8.51 -3.34 -21.81
N PRO A 436 -8.52 -3.13 -20.48
CA PRO A 436 -7.59 -3.80 -19.59
C PRO A 436 -7.85 -5.32 -19.58
N TYR A 437 -6.85 -6.11 -19.21
CA TYR A 437 -7.02 -7.56 -19.14
C TYR A 437 -8.00 -7.99 -18.04
N GLY A 438 -8.06 -7.19 -16.98
CA GLY A 438 -9.01 -7.32 -15.89
C GLY A 438 -9.10 -6.04 -15.08
N ARG A 439 -10.04 -5.99 -14.14
CA ARG A 439 -10.24 -4.85 -13.24
C ARG A 439 -10.58 -5.33 -11.84
N VAL A 440 -10.19 -4.52 -10.86
CA VAL A 440 -10.73 -4.61 -9.50
C VAL A 440 -11.93 -3.66 -9.39
N VAL A 441 -13.07 -4.17 -8.96
CA VAL A 441 -14.30 -3.40 -8.74
C VAL A 441 -14.79 -3.60 -7.31
N ARG A 442 -15.63 -2.69 -6.81
CA ARG A 442 -16.25 -2.86 -5.49
C ARG A 442 -17.14 -4.11 -5.51
N ALA A 443 -17.07 -4.92 -4.47
CA ALA A 443 -17.93 -6.10 -4.35
C ALA A 443 -19.38 -5.67 -4.15
N SER A 444 -20.32 -6.36 -4.81
CA SER A 444 -21.76 -6.08 -4.70
C SER A 444 -22.28 -6.26 -3.27
N SER A 445 -21.68 -7.18 -2.51
CA SER A 445 -22.01 -7.45 -1.10
C SER A 445 -20.73 -7.54 -0.28
N PRO A 446 -20.22 -6.42 0.27
CA PRO A 446 -19.04 -6.43 1.12
C PRO A 446 -19.29 -7.22 2.41
N ASP A 447 -18.43 -8.19 2.74
CA ASP A 447 -18.55 -9.01 3.95
C ASP A 447 -17.43 -8.67 4.95
N ASN A 448 -17.77 -7.85 5.95
CA ASN A 448 -16.82 -7.42 6.98
C ASN A 448 -16.46 -8.52 7.99
N PHE A 449 -17.18 -9.65 8.03
CA PHE A 449 -16.92 -10.78 8.95
C PHE A 449 -16.10 -11.91 8.29
N PHE A 450 -15.79 -11.76 7.00
CA PHE A 450 -15.21 -12.75 6.10
C PHE A 450 -13.81 -13.25 6.51
N VAL A 451 -13.02 -12.40 7.15
CA VAL A 451 -11.55 -12.49 7.00
C VAL A 451 -10.96 -13.75 7.62
N GLU A 452 -11.25 -14.11 8.87
CA GLU A 452 -10.48 -15.17 9.55
C GLU A 452 -10.88 -16.59 9.11
N LYS A 453 -12.18 -16.87 8.93
CA LYS A 453 -12.64 -18.20 8.51
C LYS A 453 -12.25 -18.50 7.05
N GLU A 454 -12.45 -17.53 6.15
CA GLU A 454 -12.12 -17.70 4.74
C GLU A 454 -10.62 -17.65 4.51
N PHE A 455 -9.86 -16.86 5.28
CA PHE A 455 -8.40 -16.92 5.26
C PHE A 455 -7.88 -18.30 5.65
N ASN A 456 -8.37 -18.89 6.74
CA ASN A 456 -7.94 -20.22 7.18
C ASN A 456 -8.32 -21.31 6.16
N LYS A 457 -9.49 -21.21 5.54
CA LYS A 457 -9.91 -22.11 4.46
C LYS A 457 -9.00 -21.97 3.24
N TRP A 458 -8.77 -20.73 2.81
CA TRP A 458 -7.84 -20.41 1.71
C TRP A 458 -6.44 -20.92 2.00
N ARG A 459 -5.90 -20.69 3.20
CA ARG A 459 -4.55 -21.10 3.58
C ARG A 459 -4.36 -22.61 3.48
N ARG A 460 -5.39 -23.40 3.82
CA ARG A 460 -5.37 -24.88 3.70
C ARG A 460 -5.36 -25.39 2.26
N THR A 461 -5.78 -24.59 1.28
CA THR A 461 -5.68 -24.98 -0.14
C THR A 461 -4.29 -24.73 -0.71
N LYS A 462 -3.42 -24.02 0.02
CA LYS A 462 -2.09 -23.66 -0.43
C LYS A 462 -1.03 -24.68 0.03
N ARG A 463 -0.04 -24.94 -0.82
CA ARG A 463 1.14 -25.74 -0.48
C ARG A 463 2.03 -25.01 0.51
N ASN A 464 2.79 -25.80 1.27
CA ASN A 464 3.79 -25.32 2.22
C ASN A 464 5.23 -25.75 1.84
N ASP A 465 5.39 -26.67 0.88
CA ASP A 465 6.67 -27.18 0.38
C ASP A 465 7.31 -26.25 -0.66
N VAL A 466 6.50 -25.76 -1.60
CA VAL A 466 6.89 -24.75 -2.60
C VAL A 466 5.86 -23.63 -2.59
N LEU A 467 6.30 -22.42 -2.26
CA LEU A 467 5.41 -21.27 -2.02
C LEU A 467 5.09 -20.47 -3.29
N VAL A 468 6.01 -20.50 -4.26
CA VAL A 468 6.03 -19.58 -5.40
C VAL A 468 5.97 -20.37 -6.71
N ALA A 469 5.16 -19.89 -7.65
CA ALA A 469 5.18 -20.36 -9.03
C ALA A 469 5.23 -19.22 -10.04
N ILE A 470 5.72 -19.55 -11.23
CA ILE A 470 5.65 -18.70 -12.42
C ILE A 470 5.25 -19.55 -13.64
N MET A 471 4.53 -18.97 -14.59
CA MET A 471 4.27 -19.59 -15.89
C MET A 471 4.72 -18.65 -17.01
N GLY A 472 5.49 -19.16 -17.97
CA GLY A 472 5.87 -18.36 -19.13
C GLY A 472 6.36 -19.16 -20.32
N SER A 473 6.15 -18.57 -21.50
CA SER A 473 6.62 -19.11 -22.78
C SER A 473 7.61 -18.21 -23.52
N ASN A 474 7.65 -16.90 -23.22
CA ASN A 474 8.67 -15.99 -23.72
C ASN A 474 9.87 -15.95 -22.77
N CYS A 475 10.96 -16.63 -23.12
CA CYS A 475 12.14 -16.79 -22.27
C CYS A 475 13.20 -15.69 -22.45
N HIS A 476 13.05 -14.85 -23.47
CA HIS A 476 14.02 -13.81 -23.84
C HIS A 476 13.37 -12.42 -23.84
N ALA A 477 12.52 -12.17 -22.83
CA ALA A 477 11.90 -10.87 -22.64
C ALA A 477 12.96 -9.80 -22.36
N VAL A 478 12.73 -8.59 -22.90
CA VAL A 478 13.68 -7.47 -22.84
C VAL A 478 13.88 -6.90 -21.44
N ASN A 479 12.97 -7.19 -20.51
CA ASN A 479 13.02 -6.68 -19.14
C ASN A 479 13.81 -7.56 -18.16
N HIS A 480 14.64 -8.49 -18.66
CA HIS A 480 15.49 -9.39 -17.86
C HIS A 480 14.76 -10.19 -16.75
N ARG A 481 13.43 -10.34 -16.84
CA ARG A 481 12.61 -11.00 -15.81
C ARG A 481 13.08 -12.40 -15.44
N TRP A 482 13.65 -13.14 -16.40
CA TRP A 482 14.15 -14.49 -16.16
C TRP A 482 15.51 -14.50 -15.46
N ASN A 483 16.33 -13.47 -15.60
CA ASN A 483 17.54 -13.32 -14.80
C ASN A 483 17.15 -13.07 -13.34
N TYR A 484 16.18 -12.19 -13.10
CA TYR A 484 15.60 -11.98 -11.77
C TYR A 484 15.05 -13.28 -11.16
N VAL A 485 14.29 -14.08 -11.93
CA VAL A 485 13.77 -15.38 -11.45
C VAL A 485 14.92 -16.33 -11.10
N LYS A 486 15.96 -16.42 -11.93
CA LYS A 486 17.14 -17.27 -11.66
C LYS A 486 17.87 -16.83 -10.39
N GLU A 487 18.02 -15.53 -10.16
CA GLU A 487 18.64 -15.01 -8.93
C GLU A 487 17.75 -15.28 -7.70
N LEU A 488 16.44 -15.08 -7.82
CA LEU A 488 15.48 -15.41 -6.77
C LEU A 488 15.51 -16.90 -6.39
N GLN A 489 15.63 -17.79 -7.38
CA GLN A 489 15.70 -19.24 -7.20
C GLN A 489 16.89 -19.72 -6.35
N LYS A 490 17.94 -18.90 -6.18
CA LYS A 490 19.06 -19.21 -5.26
C LYS A 490 18.65 -19.15 -3.78
N TYR A 491 17.56 -18.45 -3.46
CA TYR A 491 17.15 -18.16 -2.09
C TYR A 491 15.79 -18.77 -1.71
N ILE A 492 14.96 -19.11 -2.69
CA ILE A 492 13.64 -19.74 -2.48
C ILE A 492 13.28 -20.64 -3.67
N ASN A 493 12.61 -21.76 -3.40
CA ASN A 493 12.11 -22.64 -4.46
C ASN A 493 11.00 -21.95 -5.26
N VAL A 494 11.16 -21.92 -6.59
CA VAL A 494 10.18 -21.38 -7.54
C VAL A 494 9.84 -22.41 -8.60
N ASP A 495 8.60 -22.90 -8.60
CA ASP A 495 8.11 -23.84 -9.60
C ASP A 495 7.81 -23.10 -10.92
N THR A 496 8.47 -23.53 -12.00
CA THR A 496 8.40 -22.86 -13.31
C THR A 496 7.63 -23.71 -14.33
N TYR A 497 6.48 -23.20 -14.75
CA TYR A 497 5.60 -23.84 -15.74
C TYR A 497 5.76 -23.25 -17.15
N GLY A 498 5.55 -24.08 -18.16
CA GLY A 498 5.47 -23.66 -19.56
C GLY A 498 6.69 -24.04 -20.38
N HIS A 499 7.02 -23.23 -21.38
CA HIS A 499 8.17 -23.47 -22.27
C HIS A 499 9.49 -23.08 -21.58
N CYS A 500 9.48 -22.06 -20.72
CA CYS A 500 10.67 -21.60 -20.01
C CYS A 500 11.02 -22.40 -18.74
N GLY A 501 10.32 -23.51 -18.48
CA GLY A 501 10.51 -24.34 -17.30
C GLY A 501 10.26 -25.82 -17.56
N THR A 502 10.48 -26.62 -16.52
CA THR A 502 10.37 -28.08 -16.57
C THR A 502 8.92 -28.55 -16.36
N LEU A 503 8.11 -27.79 -15.63
CA LEU A 503 6.74 -28.17 -15.32
C LEU A 503 5.77 -27.82 -16.46
N LYS A 504 4.71 -28.63 -16.61
CA LYS A 504 3.74 -28.49 -17.69
C LYS A 504 2.33 -28.21 -17.17
N CYS A 505 1.66 -27.32 -17.90
CA CYS A 505 0.24 -27.01 -17.80
C CYS A 505 -0.44 -27.37 -19.13
N PRO A 506 -1.71 -27.81 -19.10
CA PRO A 506 -2.43 -28.18 -20.31
C PRO A 506 -2.75 -26.95 -21.15
N GLY A 507 -2.59 -27.08 -22.47
CA GLY A 507 -2.95 -26.06 -23.45
C GLY A 507 -2.20 -24.72 -23.31
N HIS A 508 -2.45 -23.83 -24.26
CA HIS A 508 -2.08 -22.41 -24.15
C HIS A 508 -3.29 -21.64 -23.57
N PHE A 509 -3.49 -20.41 -24.03
CA PHE A 509 -4.62 -19.52 -23.74
C PHE A 509 -6.05 -20.12 -23.76
N GLY A 510 -6.25 -21.31 -24.35
CA GLY A 510 -7.56 -21.99 -24.38
C GLY A 510 -7.80 -23.00 -23.26
N SER A 511 -6.83 -23.25 -22.38
CA SER A 511 -6.97 -24.23 -21.29
C SER A 511 -6.36 -23.69 -20.00
N ASP A 512 -7.08 -23.89 -18.91
CA ASP A 512 -6.71 -23.38 -17.60
C ASP A 512 -5.68 -24.28 -16.90
N CYS A 513 -4.79 -23.69 -16.10
CA CYS A 513 -3.84 -24.44 -15.28
C CYS A 513 -4.23 -24.45 -13.79
N ASN A 514 -5.04 -25.44 -13.41
CA ASN A 514 -5.49 -25.63 -12.03
C ASN A 514 -4.35 -25.86 -11.02
N LYS A 515 -3.17 -26.31 -11.47
CA LYS A 515 -2.00 -26.49 -10.59
C LYS A 515 -1.56 -25.17 -9.93
N LEU A 516 -1.80 -24.03 -10.58
CA LEU A 516 -1.46 -22.71 -10.05
C LEU A 516 -2.29 -22.32 -8.82
N ASN A 517 -3.47 -22.93 -8.62
CA ASN A 517 -4.31 -22.70 -7.44
C ASN A 517 -3.61 -23.03 -6.11
N ASN A 518 -2.62 -23.93 -6.16
CA ASN A 518 -2.01 -24.46 -4.95
C ASN A 518 -0.95 -23.51 -4.39
N TYR A 519 -0.43 -22.54 -5.15
CA TYR A 519 0.66 -21.68 -4.66
C TYR A 519 0.16 -20.52 -3.82
N LEU A 520 0.94 -20.17 -2.81
CA LEU A 520 0.66 -19.01 -1.96
C LEU A 520 0.92 -17.72 -2.72
N PHE A 521 2.05 -17.67 -3.43
CA PHE A 521 2.48 -16.55 -4.26
C PHE A 521 2.61 -16.95 -5.72
N TYR A 522 2.32 -16.01 -6.62
CA TYR A 522 2.53 -16.17 -8.05
C TYR A 522 3.33 -15.00 -8.61
N LEU A 523 4.41 -15.28 -9.37
CA LEU A 523 5.20 -14.25 -10.03
C LEU A 523 4.47 -13.77 -11.29
N ALA A 524 3.74 -12.67 -11.18
CA ALA A 524 3.06 -11.99 -12.27
C ALA A 524 4.05 -11.08 -13.02
N PHE A 525 5.06 -11.70 -13.65
CA PHE A 525 6.14 -10.99 -14.32
C PHE A 525 5.81 -10.75 -15.79
N GLU A 526 5.60 -9.50 -16.16
CA GLU A 526 5.34 -9.11 -17.54
C GLU A 526 6.57 -9.22 -18.42
N ASN A 527 6.38 -9.22 -19.75
CA ASN A 527 7.48 -9.22 -20.71
C ASN A 527 8.03 -7.80 -20.98
N SER A 528 7.40 -6.78 -20.42
CA SER A 528 7.77 -5.38 -20.54
C SER A 528 7.28 -4.63 -19.30
N ASN A 529 8.12 -3.75 -18.79
CA ASN A 529 7.86 -2.94 -17.62
C ASN A 529 7.23 -1.62 -18.06
N CYS A 530 5.92 -1.61 -18.37
CA CYS A 530 5.22 -0.43 -18.88
C CYS A 530 4.06 0.01 -17.99
N ASP A 531 3.76 1.31 -17.99
CA ASP A 531 2.62 1.89 -17.26
C ASP A 531 1.32 1.15 -17.60
N ASP A 532 0.49 0.87 -16.59
CA ASP A 532 -0.80 0.17 -16.69
C ASP A 532 -0.77 -1.27 -17.28
N TYR A 533 0.39 -1.78 -17.70
CA TYR A 533 0.47 -3.07 -18.38
C TYR A 533 0.41 -4.25 -17.39
N LEU A 534 -0.81 -4.71 -17.11
CA LEU A 534 -1.09 -5.90 -16.28
C LEU A 534 -1.95 -6.88 -17.07
N THR A 535 -1.43 -8.07 -17.30
CA THR A 535 -2.01 -9.05 -18.23
C THR A 535 -2.68 -10.22 -17.51
N GLU A 536 -2.99 -11.30 -18.25
CA GLU A 536 -3.52 -12.54 -17.70
C GLU A 536 -2.65 -13.14 -16.58
N LYS A 537 -1.35 -12.79 -16.53
CA LYS A 537 -0.44 -13.22 -15.47
C LYS A 537 -0.89 -12.74 -14.10
N LEU A 538 -1.34 -11.49 -14.00
CA LEU A 538 -1.92 -10.97 -12.77
C LEU A 538 -3.37 -11.46 -12.60
N TRP A 539 -4.21 -11.17 -13.60
CA TRP A 539 -5.66 -11.30 -13.45
C TRP A 539 -6.12 -12.75 -13.36
N TRP A 540 -5.61 -13.60 -14.25
CA TRP A 540 -5.98 -15.00 -14.32
C TRP A 540 -5.07 -15.89 -13.48
N ASN A 541 -3.74 -15.80 -13.67
CA ASN A 541 -2.82 -16.76 -13.06
C ASN A 541 -2.55 -16.48 -11.57
N ALA A 542 -2.75 -15.26 -11.09
CA ALA A 542 -2.63 -14.92 -9.67
C ALA A 542 -3.99 -14.73 -9.01
N PHE A 543 -4.72 -13.66 -9.33
CA PHE A 543 -5.93 -13.30 -8.59
C PHE A 543 -7.03 -14.35 -8.71
N HIS A 544 -7.34 -14.80 -9.93
CA HIS A 544 -8.34 -15.85 -10.14
C HIS A 544 -7.92 -17.20 -9.53
N LYS A 545 -6.61 -17.46 -9.38
CA LYS A 545 -6.07 -18.64 -8.63
C LYS A 545 -5.99 -18.43 -7.12
N ASN A 546 -6.53 -17.31 -6.64
CA ASN A 546 -6.41 -16.89 -5.25
C ASN A 546 -4.96 -16.91 -4.74
N SER A 547 -3.99 -16.56 -5.57
CA SER A 547 -2.58 -16.43 -5.16
C SER A 547 -2.26 -14.96 -4.94
N ILE A 548 -1.30 -14.67 -4.05
CA ILE A 548 -0.81 -13.31 -3.85
C ILE A 548 0.15 -12.99 -5.00
N PRO A 549 -0.15 -11.99 -5.85
CA PRO A 549 0.72 -11.65 -6.97
C PRO A 549 1.97 -10.92 -6.48
N ILE A 550 3.11 -11.36 -7.01
CA ILE A 550 4.38 -10.62 -6.96
C ILE A 550 4.60 -10.05 -8.35
N ILE A 551 4.58 -8.72 -8.47
CA ILE A 551 4.47 -8.01 -9.74
C ILE A 551 5.84 -7.48 -10.16
N MET A 552 6.23 -7.83 -11.38
CA MET A 552 7.22 -7.12 -12.18
C MET A 552 6.50 -6.69 -13.46
N GLY A 553 6.35 -5.39 -13.65
CA GLY A 553 5.34 -4.81 -14.54
C GLY A 553 5.27 -3.34 -14.17
N PRO A 554 4.10 -2.67 -14.09
CA PRO A 554 3.92 -1.25 -13.72
C PRO A 554 4.77 -0.84 -12.51
N ALA A 555 5.39 0.34 -12.59
CA ALA A 555 6.14 0.90 -11.47
C ALA A 555 5.25 0.99 -10.22
N THR A 556 5.78 0.77 -9.02
CA THR A 556 4.98 0.75 -7.77
C THR A 556 4.10 1.99 -7.60
N LYS A 557 4.63 3.16 -7.98
CA LYS A 557 3.90 4.44 -7.95
C LYS A 557 2.66 4.47 -8.86
N ASN A 558 2.50 3.54 -9.80
CA ASN A 558 1.36 3.44 -10.69
C ASN A 558 0.45 2.25 -10.36
N LEU A 559 0.85 1.37 -9.42
CA LEU A 559 0.04 0.21 -9.05
C LEU A 559 -1.13 0.58 -8.13
N HIS A 560 -1.00 1.60 -7.27
CA HIS A 560 -2.05 2.00 -6.32
C HIS A 560 -3.33 2.50 -7.01
N LYS A 561 -3.23 3.04 -8.24
CA LYS A 561 -4.40 3.43 -9.03
C LYS A 561 -5.07 2.26 -9.75
N LEU A 562 -4.39 1.11 -9.88
CA LEU A 562 -4.89 -0.09 -10.57
C LEU A 562 -5.43 -1.12 -9.58
N LEU A 563 -4.74 -1.30 -8.45
CA LEU A 563 -4.92 -2.39 -7.50
C LEU A 563 -5.06 -1.87 -6.06
N PRO A 564 -5.94 -2.47 -5.23
CA PRO A 564 -6.08 -2.08 -3.83
C PRO A 564 -4.75 -2.22 -3.07
N HIS A 565 -4.56 -1.35 -2.08
CA HIS A 565 -3.40 -1.45 -1.19
C HIS A 565 -3.35 -2.83 -0.50
N LYS A 566 -2.14 -3.38 -0.35
CA LYS A 566 -1.89 -4.75 0.13
C LYS A 566 -2.56 -5.84 -0.70
N SER A 567 -2.99 -5.65 -1.95
CA SER A 567 -3.45 -6.76 -2.79
C SER A 567 -2.33 -7.47 -3.56
N TYR A 568 -1.11 -6.94 -3.53
CA TYR A 568 0.04 -7.40 -4.31
C TYR A 568 1.35 -7.08 -3.58
N ILE A 569 2.44 -7.66 -4.06
CA ILE A 569 3.82 -7.33 -3.68
C ILE A 569 4.53 -6.83 -4.94
N SER A 570 5.17 -5.66 -4.91
CA SER A 570 5.95 -5.16 -6.06
C SER A 570 7.42 -5.52 -5.90
N VAL A 571 8.08 -5.98 -6.96
CA VAL A 571 9.52 -6.28 -6.91
C VAL A 571 10.37 -5.03 -6.68
N ASP A 572 9.87 -3.86 -7.09
CA ASP A 572 10.56 -2.57 -6.96
C ASP A 572 10.63 -2.09 -5.48
N GLU A 573 9.88 -2.72 -4.57
CA GLU A 573 9.94 -2.44 -3.12
C GLU A 573 11.17 -3.09 -2.45
N PHE A 574 11.94 -3.91 -3.19
CA PHE A 574 13.06 -4.68 -2.66
C PHE A 574 14.36 -4.29 -3.38
N ALA A 575 15.42 -4.09 -2.60
CA ALA A 575 16.74 -3.80 -3.16
C ALA A 575 17.29 -4.99 -3.96
N THR A 576 17.02 -6.22 -3.52
CA THR A 576 17.52 -7.43 -4.19
C THR A 576 16.47 -8.56 -4.25
N PRO A 577 16.60 -9.54 -5.18
CA PRO A 577 15.81 -10.77 -5.16
C PRO A 577 15.92 -11.56 -3.84
N ARG A 578 17.05 -11.43 -3.14
CA ARG A 578 17.26 -12.05 -1.81
C ARG A 578 16.36 -11.43 -0.74
N ASP A 579 16.19 -10.12 -0.77
CA ASP A 579 15.32 -9.41 0.17
C ASP A 579 13.86 -9.81 -0.06
N LEU A 580 13.44 -9.92 -1.33
CA LEU A 580 12.14 -10.45 -1.69
C LEU A 580 11.94 -11.89 -1.19
N ALA A 581 12.91 -12.79 -1.41
CA ALA A 581 12.84 -14.16 -0.88
C ALA A 581 12.69 -14.19 0.64
N THR A 582 13.47 -13.36 1.34
CA THR A 582 13.43 -13.23 2.80
C THR A 582 12.05 -12.78 3.26
N TYR A 583 11.45 -11.80 2.56
CA TYR A 583 10.11 -11.31 2.85
C TYR A 583 9.01 -12.34 2.59
N ILE A 584 9.10 -13.09 1.49
CA ILE A 584 8.16 -14.19 1.20
C ILE A 584 8.19 -15.25 2.32
N LEU A 585 9.39 -15.64 2.77
CA LEU A 585 9.55 -16.60 3.87
C LEU A 585 9.04 -16.04 5.20
N TYR A 586 9.22 -14.74 5.45
CA TYR A 586 8.67 -14.04 6.61
C TYR A 586 7.14 -14.05 6.63
N LEU A 587 6.49 -13.70 5.50
CA LEU A 587 5.04 -13.72 5.36
C LEU A 587 4.47 -15.14 5.54
N ASN A 588 5.15 -16.15 5.00
CA ASN A 588 4.73 -17.54 5.16
C ASN A 588 4.72 -18.02 6.62
N ARG A 589 5.62 -17.49 7.45
CA ARG A 589 5.75 -17.81 8.89
C ARG A 589 4.86 -16.94 9.79
N THR A 590 4.34 -15.83 9.27
CA THR A 590 3.68 -14.80 10.07
C THR A 590 2.28 -14.53 9.53
N GLU A 591 1.29 -15.32 9.98
CA GLU A 591 -0.10 -15.23 9.51
C GLU A 591 -0.69 -13.82 9.65
N THR A 592 -0.38 -13.11 10.74
CA THR A 592 -0.87 -11.74 10.97
C THR A 592 -0.45 -10.75 9.90
N GLU A 593 0.71 -10.95 9.27
CA GLU A 593 1.22 -10.11 8.19
C GLU A 593 0.73 -10.57 6.81
N LEU A 594 0.33 -11.84 6.71
CA LEU A 594 -0.22 -12.43 5.49
C LEU A 594 -1.71 -12.10 5.31
N ILE A 595 -2.49 -12.02 6.40
CA ILE A 595 -3.93 -11.72 6.39
C ILE A 595 -4.28 -10.46 5.58
N PRO A 596 -3.56 -9.32 5.70
CA PRO A 596 -3.83 -8.13 4.90
C PRO A 596 -3.84 -8.39 3.38
N TYR A 597 -3.03 -9.33 2.89
CA TYR A 597 -2.98 -9.69 1.46
C TYR A 597 -4.20 -10.44 0.95
N PHE A 598 -5.02 -10.94 1.86
CA PHE A 598 -6.30 -11.57 1.57
C PHE A 598 -7.49 -10.66 1.90
N ALA A 599 -7.35 -9.82 2.93
CA ALA A 599 -8.44 -9.03 3.52
C ALA A 599 -9.14 -8.10 2.53
N TRP A 600 -8.43 -7.53 1.54
CA TRP A 600 -9.03 -6.64 0.54
C TRP A 600 -10.18 -7.30 -0.25
N LYS A 601 -10.20 -8.63 -0.37
CA LYS A 601 -11.26 -9.38 -1.07
C LYS A 601 -12.62 -9.30 -0.38
N SER A 602 -12.70 -8.84 0.87
CA SER A 602 -13.98 -8.56 1.52
C SER A 602 -14.72 -7.36 0.93
N GLN A 603 -13.99 -6.44 0.29
CA GLN A 603 -14.53 -5.19 -0.24
C GLN A 603 -14.53 -5.12 -1.76
N TYR A 604 -13.73 -5.96 -2.42
CA TYR A 604 -13.49 -5.88 -3.85
C TYR A 604 -13.61 -7.24 -4.54
N ALA A 605 -14.06 -7.20 -5.79
CA ALA A 605 -14.11 -8.32 -6.71
C ALA A 605 -13.15 -8.12 -7.89
N VAL A 606 -12.70 -9.22 -8.48
CA VAL A 606 -11.82 -9.23 -9.65
C VAL A 606 -12.61 -9.65 -10.89
N LEU A 607 -12.58 -8.81 -11.92
CA LEU A 607 -13.15 -9.09 -13.23
C LEU A 607 -12.04 -9.50 -14.19
N ASN A 608 -12.26 -10.57 -14.95
CA ASN A 608 -11.43 -10.97 -16.09
C ASN A 608 -12.18 -10.61 -17.37
N GLU A 609 -11.60 -9.77 -18.22
CA GLU A 609 -12.35 -9.07 -19.27
C GLU A 609 -11.76 -9.23 -20.68
N HIS A 610 -10.76 -10.10 -20.85
CA HIS A 610 -9.93 -10.12 -22.06
C HIS A 610 -10.16 -11.32 -23.01
N GLY A 611 -10.84 -12.37 -22.57
CA GLY A 611 -11.10 -13.57 -23.41
C GLY A 611 -10.12 -14.72 -23.21
N TYR A 612 -9.06 -14.54 -22.41
CA TYR A 612 -8.12 -15.62 -22.09
C TYR A 612 -8.75 -16.67 -21.18
N PHE A 613 -8.34 -17.92 -21.36
CA PHE A 613 -8.74 -19.05 -20.51
C PHE A 613 -10.26 -19.25 -20.41
N LYS A 614 -10.97 -18.98 -21.52
CA LYS A 614 -12.44 -19.03 -21.61
C LYS A 614 -13.17 -17.98 -20.76
N SER A 615 -12.47 -16.97 -20.27
CA SER A 615 -13.11 -15.79 -19.69
C SER A 615 -13.87 -15.01 -20.76
N LYS A 616 -14.83 -14.19 -20.32
CA LYS A 616 -15.52 -13.26 -21.21
C LYS A 616 -14.56 -12.19 -21.73
N SER A 617 -14.73 -11.78 -22.98
CA SER A 617 -14.03 -10.65 -23.58
C SER A 617 -14.96 -9.45 -23.73
N TYR A 618 -14.52 -8.28 -23.28
CA TYR A 618 -15.27 -7.03 -23.38
C TYR A 618 -14.81 -6.12 -24.53
N HIS A 619 -13.89 -6.57 -25.40
CA HIS A 619 -13.30 -5.72 -26.45
C HIS A 619 -14.35 -5.00 -27.31
N TYR A 620 -15.26 -5.75 -27.94
CA TYR A 620 -16.29 -5.15 -28.79
C TYR A 620 -17.39 -4.44 -27.99
N CYS A 621 -17.65 -4.91 -26.77
CA CYS A 621 -18.54 -4.24 -25.82
C CYS A 621 -18.07 -2.80 -25.56
N ARG A 622 -16.78 -2.64 -25.22
CA ARG A 622 -16.14 -1.35 -24.94
C ARG A 622 -16.14 -0.43 -26.15
N VAL A 623 -16.05 -0.98 -27.36
CA VAL A 623 -16.19 -0.19 -28.59
C VAL A 623 -17.61 0.36 -28.72
N CYS A 624 -18.63 -0.45 -28.46
CA CYS A 624 -20.02 -0.02 -28.51
C CYS A 624 -20.35 1.03 -27.43
N GLU A 625 -19.85 0.81 -26.21
CA GLU A 625 -19.97 1.75 -25.10
C GLU A 625 -19.26 3.07 -25.42
N ALA A 626 -18.02 3.03 -25.91
CA ALA A 626 -17.31 4.24 -26.34
C ALA A 626 -18.06 4.96 -27.47
N LEU A 627 -18.68 4.21 -28.38
CA LEU A 627 -19.48 4.80 -29.44
C LEU A 627 -20.71 5.56 -28.93
N ASN A 628 -21.27 5.18 -27.78
CA ASN A 628 -22.40 5.87 -27.18
C ASN A 628 -21.98 6.95 -26.17
N TYR A 629 -20.91 6.74 -25.42
CA TYR A 629 -20.55 7.63 -24.30
C TYR A 629 -19.49 8.68 -24.65
N ASN A 630 -18.47 8.34 -25.44
CA ASN A 630 -17.38 9.27 -25.72
C ASN A 630 -17.82 10.42 -26.62
N THR A 631 -17.20 11.57 -26.44
CA THR A 631 -17.37 12.71 -27.34
C THR A 631 -16.93 12.33 -28.75
N LYS A 632 -17.66 12.87 -29.75
CA LYS A 632 -17.40 12.65 -31.18
C LYS A 632 -16.54 13.74 -31.80
N GLU A 633 -15.87 14.53 -30.97
CA GLU A 633 -14.93 15.55 -31.43
C GLU A 633 -13.86 14.92 -32.32
N THR A 634 -13.49 15.65 -33.36
CA THR A 634 -12.54 15.21 -34.37
C THR A 634 -11.10 15.33 -33.85
N LYS A 635 -10.75 14.50 -32.88
CA LYS A 635 -9.38 14.29 -32.41
C LYS A 635 -8.63 13.41 -33.41
N ILE A 636 -7.36 13.73 -33.65
CA ILE A 636 -6.41 12.90 -34.40
C ILE A 636 -5.10 12.86 -33.62
N TYR A 637 -4.54 11.66 -33.41
CA TYR A 637 -3.21 11.51 -32.83
C TYR A 637 -2.15 11.95 -33.84
N LYS A 638 -1.72 13.21 -33.74
CA LYS A 638 -0.63 13.78 -34.56
C LYS A 638 0.71 13.14 -34.26
N ASP A 639 0.92 12.78 -33.00
CA ASP A 639 2.06 12.00 -32.54
C ASP A 639 1.53 10.83 -31.71
N LEU A 640 1.69 9.61 -32.21
CA LEU A 640 1.30 8.40 -31.49
C LEU A 640 2.28 8.09 -30.36
N GLU A 641 3.55 8.45 -30.51
CA GLU A 641 4.60 8.13 -29.53
C GLU A 641 4.44 8.98 -28.25
N SER A 642 3.76 10.12 -28.30
CA SER A 642 3.42 10.89 -27.09
C SER A 642 2.44 10.16 -26.17
N PHE A 643 1.61 9.26 -26.71
CA PHE A 643 0.64 8.46 -25.96
C PHE A 643 1.13 7.03 -25.70
N TRP A 644 1.76 6.43 -26.72
CA TRP A 644 2.14 5.02 -26.78
C TRP A 644 3.60 4.88 -27.20
N SER A 645 4.53 4.95 -26.25
CA SER A 645 5.96 4.82 -26.52
C SER A 645 6.64 3.85 -25.58
N LYS A 646 7.77 3.31 -26.05
CA LYS A 646 8.71 2.52 -25.25
C LYS A 646 9.30 3.34 -24.10
N ASN A 647 9.30 4.67 -24.19
CA ASN A 647 9.74 5.56 -23.12
C ASN A 647 8.76 5.59 -21.93
N ASN A 648 7.52 5.14 -22.11
CA ASN A 648 6.56 4.90 -21.03
C ASN A 648 6.79 3.55 -20.33
N CYS A 649 7.91 2.91 -20.63
CA CYS A 649 8.36 1.70 -19.98
C CYS A 649 9.70 1.97 -19.30
N TYR A 650 9.90 1.43 -18.11
CA TYR A 650 11.09 1.64 -17.28
C TYR A 650 12.05 0.46 -17.44
N SER A 651 13.29 0.72 -17.04
CA SER A 651 14.38 -0.25 -17.15
C SER A 651 14.05 -1.54 -16.41
N ALA A 652 14.73 -2.59 -16.86
CA ALA A 652 14.77 -3.84 -16.14
C ALA A 652 15.46 -3.66 -14.79
N TRP A 653 15.33 -4.69 -13.94
CA TRP A 653 16.30 -4.90 -12.88
C TRP A 653 17.69 -5.04 -13.51
N ASP A 654 18.61 -4.15 -13.14
CA ASP A 654 20.02 -4.21 -13.54
C ASP A 654 20.78 -5.03 -12.48
N GLU A 655 21.55 -6.03 -12.95
CA GLU A 655 22.26 -7.05 -12.14
C GLU A 655 23.23 -6.50 -11.10
#